data_AF-A0A0R3QXM0-F1
#
_entry.id   AF-A0A0R3QXM0-F1
#
_cell.length_a   1.000
_cell.length_b   1.000
_cell.length_c   1.000
_cell.angle_alpha   90.00
_cell.angle_beta   90.00
_cell.angle_gamma   90.00
#
_symmetry.space_group_name_H-M   'P 1'
#
loop_
_entity.id
_entity.type
_entity.pdbx_description
1 polymer ?
#
loop_
_entity_poly.entity_id
_entity_poly.type
_entity_poly.pdbx_seq_one_letter_code
_entity_poly.pdbx_strand_id
1 'polypeptide(L)'
;NLNELIHSTQLNITGPILLAVNPFNFFPIYNPKYARLYSQIRQLSSMPPHIFAIANITYHSMLRIKENQCIVISGESGSGKTESTNFLLHHFTTLSQKGSSTGSTVEQTLLSAGPVLEAFGNAVTVQNNNSSRFGKFIRVNYRENGMVSGANVEIYLLEKSRIISQAVDERNYHVFYYLLNGASEEERQRHYLMQPTEYSYLNQALSSMEMSKTMTFLDNNFYAAEGVNECYEYQRLKYAMDAVGFSQQSQQNMFAVISAVLLLGNIQYVRRSGYHSDENVSIGNEEVLSIISTLLHIKASSLQQALTMRRTVMKNDVVISQYSVSEAKDTRDAMAKCLYNALFYWIVLRINQALLKKERLTSKTGYYIGILDIFGFEDVGGKWNSFEQLCINYANEHLQAYFNQHIFQFEQVYKLFAPNYCQKINGAIVSGHSFDVTLSFQEEYLKEGITWTNIEYTDNTECVQLFQSKPYGIFRLIDEESNINNGTDESMLDKLNHFLKTNEYYETPQKRESAFIVAHYAGKVKYQIKTERWNGFREKNKDLMRQEVLMAIKKSKSAFVRGLVGNDPVAVFRWGILRATFRAANAFWQAGKLAKKRENIEHSKLPRDNKTILTGISSDTHLNAFLRGEISQEMVPPFCDTSFFTTIVSHARKQPNVQVEDCHSALKSLQAVKAFSEKKSITGKPSSVGKQFQHSLSRLMRTLSQATPYFIRCIKSNNE
;
A
#
# COMPACT_ATOMS: atom_id res chain seq x y z
N ASN A 1 31.49 -24.80 -24.07
CA ASN A 1 32.55 -24.42 -23.11
C ASN A 1 32.64 -22.93 -22.76
N LEU A 2 32.11 -21.98 -23.54
CA LEU A 2 31.89 -20.59 -23.04
C LEU A 2 30.51 -20.41 -22.40
N ASN A 3 29.52 -21.13 -22.94
CA ASN A 3 28.15 -21.15 -22.42
C ASN A 3 28.08 -21.69 -20.98
N GLU A 4 28.74 -22.82 -20.65
CA GLU A 4 28.77 -23.35 -19.27
C GLU A 4 29.45 -22.43 -18.23
N LEU A 5 30.36 -21.55 -18.66
CA LEU A 5 30.99 -20.56 -17.77
C LEU A 5 30.05 -19.38 -17.47
N ILE A 6 29.15 -19.04 -18.41
CA ILE A 6 28.03 -18.10 -18.21
C ILE A 6 26.91 -18.78 -17.40
N HIS A 7 26.77 -20.11 -17.51
CA HIS A 7 25.71 -20.88 -16.85
C HIS A 7 25.92 -21.14 -15.35
N SER A 8 27.14 -20.94 -14.85
CA SER A 8 27.46 -20.94 -13.41
C SER A 8 27.46 -19.54 -12.77
N THR A 9 27.26 -18.49 -13.55
CA THR A 9 27.47 -17.07 -13.15
C THR A 9 26.22 -16.18 -13.21
N GLN A 10 25.03 -16.73 -13.48
CA GLN A 10 23.78 -15.94 -13.44
C GLN A 10 23.35 -15.55 -12.02
N LEU A 11 23.83 -16.31 -11.02
CA LEU A 11 23.71 -16.03 -9.62
C LEU A 11 25.11 -16.15 -9.01
N ASN A 12 25.58 -15.13 -8.30
CA ASN A 12 26.86 -15.16 -7.57
C ASN A 12 26.58 -14.78 -6.12
N ILE A 13 27.04 -15.59 -5.17
CA ILE A 13 27.00 -15.27 -3.75
C ILE A 13 28.35 -14.67 -3.37
N THR A 14 28.38 -13.35 -3.16
CA THR A 14 29.53 -12.63 -2.61
C THR A 14 29.17 -12.26 -1.16
N GLY A 15 29.46 -13.15 -0.22
CA GLY A 15 29.04 -12.99 1.18
C GLY A 15 27.51 -13.03 1.35
N PRO A 16 26.86 -12.10 2.07
CA PRO A 16 25.41 -12.06 2.26
C PRO A 16 24.62 -11.49 1.06
N ILE A 17 25.29 -11.27 -0.09
CA ILE A 17 24.71 -10.67 -1.30
C ILE A 17 24.56 -11.73 -2.39
N LEU A 18 23.38 -11.76 -3.01
CA LEU A 18 23.10 -12.53 -4.22
C LEU A 18 22.88 -11.58 -5.41
N LEU A 19 23.68 -11.73 -6.47
CA LEU A 19 23.41 -11.07 -7.75
C LEU A 19 22.44 -11.94 -8.56
N ALA A 20 21.36 -11.40 -9.11
CA ALA A 20 20.39 -12.14 -9.92
C ALA A 20 20.15 -11.43 -11.26
N VAL A 21 20.54 -12.06 -12.37
CA VAL A 21 20.36 -11.49 -13.71
C VAL A 21 19.02 -11.95 -14.30
N ASN A 22 18.20 -11.03 -14.81
CA ASN A 22 16.94 -11.36 -15.46
C ASN A 22 17.19 -12.06 -16.82
N PRO A 23 16.71 -13.31 -17.02
CA PRO A 23 16.91 -14.02 -18.29
C PRO A 23 15.89 -13.65 -19.39
N PHE A 24 14.85 -12.86 -19.09
CA PHE A 24 13.69 -12.56 -19.96
C PHE A 24 12.96 -13.78 -20.53
N ASN A 25 13.26 -14.96 -20.03
CA ASN A 25 12.67 -16.23 -20.43
C ASN A 25 12.42 -17.09 -19.19
N PHE A 26 11.39 -17.92 -19.24
CA PHE A 26 11.13 -18.86 -18.15
C PHE A 26 12.25 -19.90 -18.07
N PHE A 27 12.92 -19.96 -16.92
CA PHE A 27 13.99 -20.91 -16.68
C PHE A 27 13.56 -21.96 -15.63
N PRO A 28 13.71 -23.27 -15.90
CA PRO A 28 13.13 -24.35 -15.08
C PRO A 28 13.89 -24.62 -13.77
N ILE A 29 14.59 -23.64 -13.21
CA ILE A 29 15.30 -23.73 -11.91
C ILE A 29 14.40 -23.43 -10.70
N TYR A 30 13.24 -22.82 -10.93
CA TYR A 30 12.28 -22.48 -9.87
C TYR A 30 11.22 -23.55 -9.65
N ASN A 31 11.43 -24.76 -10.18
CA ASN A 31 10.47 -25.85 -10.03
C ASN A 31 10.45 -26.44 -8.58
N PRO A 32 9.39 -27.17 -8.20
CA PRO A 32 9.29 -27.76 -6.87
C PRO A 32 10.40 -28.75 -6.51
N LYS A 33 11.07 -29.37 -7.50
CA LYS A 33 12.20 -30.28 -7.28
C LYS A 33 13.41 -29.51 -6.73
N TYR A 34 13.73 -28.36 -7.31
CA TYR A 34 14.79 -27.48 -6.79
C TYR A 34 14.41 -26.91 -5.42
N ALA A 35 13.16 -26.48 -5.21
CA ALA A 35 12.71 -26.03 -3.89
C ALA A 35 12.94 -27.11 -2.80
N ARG A 36 12.65 -28.38 -3.10
CA ARG A 36 12.95 -29.49 -2.18
C ARG A 36 14.44 -29.70 -1.97
N LEU A 37 15.24 -29.65 -3.03
CA LEU A 37 16.70 -29.81 -2.97
C LEU A 37 17.31 -28.79 -2.00
N TYR A 38 17.00 -27.50 -2.16
CA TYR A 38 17.51 -26.46 -1.28
C TYR A 38 16.94 -26.53 0.15
N SER A 39 15.75 -27.10 0.37
CA SER A 39 15.14 -27.26 1.71
C SER A 39 15.74 -28.36 2.59
N GLN A 40 16.48 -29.28 1.98
CA GLN A 40 17.05 -30.46 2.66
C GLN A 40 18.50 -30.24 3.11
N ILE A 41 19.17 -29.25 2.54
CA ILE A 41 20.62 -29.07 2.67
C ILE A 41 20.91 -28.05 3.78
N ARG A 42 21.78 -28.43 4.73
CA ARG A 42 22.21 -27.58 5.86
C ARG A 42 23.54 -26.86 5.62
N GLN A 43 24.38 -27.34 4.69
CA GLN A 43 25.66 -26.72 4.33
C GLN A 43 25.57 -26.17 2.90
N LEU A 44 25.62 -24.85 2.77
CA LEU A 44 25.46 -24.16 1.50
C LEU A 44 26.71 -24.13 0.62
N SER A 45 27.90 -24.36 1.20
CA SER A 45 29.19 -24.28 0.51
C SER A 45 29.35 -25.28 -0.64
N SER A 46 28.46 -26.28 -0.75
CA SER A 46 28.47 -27.28 -1.81
C SER A 46 27.42 -27.05 -2.92
N MET A 47 26.63 -25.97 -2.85
CA MET A 47 25.53 -25.73 -3.79
C MET A 47 25.78 -24.51 -4.68
N PRO A 48 25.31 -24.55 -5.94
CA PRO A 48 25.40 -23.39 -6.80
C PRO A 48 24.53 -22.22 -6.24
N PRO A 49 24.91 -20.97 -6.52
CA PRO A 49 24.13 -19.80 -6.13
C PRO A 49 22.67 -19.88 -6.60
N HIS A 50 21.72 -19.64 -5.68
CA HIS A 50 20.29 -19.66 -6.00
C HIS A 50 19.48 -18.76 -5.05
N ILE A 51 18.36 -18.19 -5.51
CA ILE A 51 17.44 -17.40 -4.66
C ILE A 51 16.95 -18.24 -3.46
N PHE A 52 16.68 -19.52 -3.68
CA PHE A 52 16.30 -20.46 -2.61
C PHE A 52 17.40 -20.67 -1.57
N ALA A 53 18.68 -20.52 -1.94
CA ALA A 53 19.79 -20.61 -0.99
C ALA A 53 19.73 -19.45 0.03
N ILE A 54 19.50 -18.21 -0.44
CA ILE A 54 19.33 -17.04 0.44
C ILE A 54 18.10 -17.20 1.33
N ALA A 55 16.97 -17.66 0.80
CA ALA A 55 15.79 -17.93 1.62
C ALA A 55 16.07 -18.97 2.71
N ASN A 56 16.79 -20.05 2.38
CA ASN A 56 17.14 -21.09 3.36
C ASN A 56 18.09 -20.55 4.46
N ILE A 57 19.13 -19.78 4.09
CA ILE A 57 20.01 -19.10 5.06
C ILE A 57 19.19 -18.20 5.97
N THR A 58 18.35 -17.35 5.39
CA THR A 58 17.56 -16.36 6.13
C THR A 58 16.63 -17.06 7.12
N TYR A 59 15.96 -18.13 6.68
CA TYR A 59 15.05 -18.91 7.53
C TYR A 59 15.77 -19.62 8.68
N HIS A 60 16.88 -20.30 8.40
CA HIS A 60 17.64 -20.99 9.45
C HIS A 60 18.35 -20.02 10.40
N SER A 61 18.83 -18.88 9.90
CA SER A 61 19.43 -17.82 10.73
C SER A 61 18.40 -17.22 11.68
N MET A 62 17.18 -16.94 11.20
CA MET A 62 16.06 -16.51 12.07
C MET A 62 15.82 -17.51 13.21
N LEU A 63 15.75 -18.81 12.93
CA LEU A 63 15.48 -19.84 13.94
C LEU A 63 16.64 -20.03 14.93
N ARG A 64 17.89 -19.88 14.46
CA ARG A 64 19.11 -20.04 15.27
C ARG A 64 19.35 -18.83 16.17
N ILE A 65 19.36 -17.63 15.57
CA ILE A 65 19.70 -16.36 16.22
C ILE A 65 18.52 -15.84 17.03
N LYS A 66 17.28 -16.21 16.66
CA LYS A 66 16.05 -15.73 17.29
C LYS A 66 15.93 -14.21 17.19
N GLU A 67 16.14 -13.71 15.97
CA GLU A 67 15.99 -12.30 15.60
C GLU A 67 15.26 -12.16 14.28
N ASN A 68 14.62 -11.01 14.06
CA ASN A 68 13.93 -10.72 12.80
C ASN A 68 14.93 -10.57 11.66
N GLN A 69 14.58 -11.13 10.51
CA GLN A 69 15.42 -11.07 9.32
C GLN A 69 14.71 -10.28 8.22
N CYS A 70 15.46 -9.67 7.31
CA CYS A 70 14.88 -9.08 6.12
C CYS A 70 15.72 -9.33 4.86
N ILE A 71 15.06 -9.47 3.73
CA ILE A 71 15.67 -9.56 2.41
C ILE A 71 15.32 -8.28 1.67
N VAL A 72 16.34 -7.51 1.31
CA VAL A 72 16.20 -6.27 0.53
C VAL A 72 16.52 -6.61 -0.93
N ILE A 73 15.52 -6.53 -1.78
CA ILE A 73 15.65 -6.72 -3.23
C ILE A 73 15.78 -5.36 -3.89
N SER A 74 16.83 -5.16 -4.68
CA SER A 74 17.13 -3.90 -5.35
C SER A 74 17.55 -4.14 -6.79
N GLY A 75 17.35 -3.15 -7.67
CA GLY A 75 17.63 -3.25 -9.09
C GLY A 75 16.77 -2.29 -9.91
N GLU A 76 17.17 -2.02 -11.15
CA GLU A 76 16.44 -1.15 -12.09
C GLU A 76 15.04 -1.69 -12.43
N SER A 77 14.19 -0.85 -13.01
CA SER A 77 12.89 -1.30 -13.51
C SER A 77 13.06 -2.46 -14.51
N GLY A 78 12.22 -3.50 -14.41
CA GLY A 78 12.32 -4.69 -15.28
C GLY A 78 13.44 -5.68 -14.94
N SER A 79 14.22 -5.47 -13.88
CA SER A 79 15.31 -6.41 -13.48
C SER A 79 14.86 -7.73 -12.82
N GLY A 80 13.55 -7.96 -12.62
CA GLY A 80 13.04 -9.20 -12.03
C GLY A 80 12.85 -9.19 -10.50
N LYS A 81 12.73 -8.01 -9.88
CA LYS A 81 12.50 -7.85 -8.42
C LYS A 81 11.21 -8.53 -7.93
N THR A 82 10.10 -8.28 -8.63
CA THR A 82 8.78 -8.84 -8.31
C THR A 82 8.79 -10.36 -8.41
N GLU A 83 9.38 -10.92 -9.46
CA GLU A 83 9.50 -12.37 -9.64
C GLU A 83 10.38 -13.01 -8.56
N SER A 84 11.51 -12.37 -8.23
CA SER A 84 12.38 -12.81 -7.14
C SER A 84 11.63 -12.86 -5.80
N THR A 85 10.78 -11.87 -5.53
CA THR A 85 9.90 -11.83 -4.35
C THR A 85 8.95 -13.02 -4.34
N ASN A 86 8.30 -13.32 -5.47
CA ASN A 86 7.38 -14.45 -5.60
C ASN A 86 8.09 -15.79 -5.34
N PHE A 87 9.29 -15.99 -5.91
CA PHE A 87 10.09 -17.20 -5.67
C PHE A 87 10.49 -17.36 -4.21
N LEU A 88 10.88 -16.28 -3.52
CA LEU A 88 11.18 -16.31 -2.09
C LEU A 88 9.94 -16.72 -1.28
N LEU A 89 8.79 -16.12 -1.55
CA LEU A 89 7.54 -16.44 -0.85
C LEU A 89 7.16 -17.91 -1.03
N HIS A 90 7.22 -18.45 -2.26
CA HIS A 90 6.97 -19.87 -2.52
C HIS A 90 7.94 -20.80 -1.77
N HIS A 91 9.21 -20.40 -1.64
CA HIS A 91 10.18 -21.22 -0.92
C HIS A 91 9.98 -21.16 0.60
N PHE A 92 9.70 -19.98 1.15
CA PHE A 92 9.41 -19.78 2.56
C PHE A 92 8.18 -20.56 3.03
N THR A 93 7.14 -20.64 2.20
CA THR A 93 5.97 -21.48 2.50
C THR A 93 6.34 -22.96 2.44
N THR A 94 7.14 -23.40 1.46
CA THR A 94 7.64 -24.79 1.38
C THR A 94 8.50 -25.20 2.58
N LEU A 95 9.38 -24.32 3.07
CA LEU A 95 10.24 -24.58 4.24
C LEU A 95 9.42 -24.81 5.53
N SER A 96 8.25 -24.19 5.63
CA SER A 96 7.33 -24.34 6.76
C SER A 96 6.53 -25.66 6.73
N GLN A 97 6.55 -26.45 5.65
CA GLN A 97 5.71 -27.64 5.46
C GLN A 97 6.26 -28.93 6.09
N LYS A 98 7.34 -28.88 6.88
CA LYS A 98 7.81 -30.05 7.66
C LYS A 98 6.81 -30.38 8.78
N GLY A 99 5.67 -31.00 8.43
CA GLY A 99 4.70 -31.56 9.38
C GLY A 99 3.22 -31.49 9.02
N SER A 100 2.80 -30.87 7.92
CA SER A 100 1.37 -30.77 7.55
C SER A 100 1.15 -30.98 6.05
N SER A 101 0.38 -32.00 5.68
CA SER A 101 0.06 -32.39 4.29
C SER A 101 -1.00 -31.52 3.62
N THR A 102 -1.58 -30.55 4.35
CA THR A 102 -2.48 -29.53 3.82
C THR A 102 -1.81 -28.17 3.95
N GLY A 103 -1.45 -27.55 2.82
CA GLY A 103 -0.96 -26.17 2.79
C GLY A 103 -1.89 -25.27 3.61
N SER A 104 -1.33 -24.43 4.48
CA SER A 104 -2.18 -23.61 5.33
C SER A 104 -2.94 -22.59 4.47
N THR A 105 -4.21 -22.30 4.81
CA THR A 105 -5.04 -21.33 4.09
C THR A 105 -4.33 -19.98 3.88
N VAL A 106 -3.50 -19.57 4.84
CA VAL A 106 -2.67 -18.36 4.77
C VAL A 106 -1.69 -18.37 3.59
N GLU A 107 -1.09 -19.52 3.26
CA GLU A 107 -0.13 -19.63 2.15
C GLU A 107 -0.81 -19.39 0.81
N GLN A 108 -1.97 -19.99 0.60
CA GLN A 108 -2.78 -19.76 -0.60
C GLN A 108 -3.23 -18.31 -0.69
N THR A 109 -3.74 -17.74 0.40
CA THR A 109 -4.14 -16.32 0.45
C THR A 109 -2.97 -15.39 0.17
N LEU A 110 -1.76 -15.68 0.67
CA LEU A 110 -0.57 -14.85 0.44
C LEU A 110 -0.16 -14.83 -1.03
N LEU A 111 -0.17 -15.98 -1.69
CA LEU A 111 0.13 -16.09 -3.12
C LEU A 111 -0.98 -15.48 -3.98
N SER A 112 -2.25 -15.67 -3.60
CA SER A 112 -3.40 -15.05 -4.29
C SER A 112 -3.50 -13.54 -4.10
N ALA A 113 -2.86 -12.96 -3.08
CA ALA A 113 -2.85 -11.52 -2.87
C ALA A 113 -1.98 -10.77 -3.91
N GLY A 114 -0.98 -11.44 -4.49
CA GLY A 114 -0.07 -10.86 -5.49
C GLY A 114 -0.80 -10.23 -6.69
N PRO A 115 -1.61 -10.99 -7.45
CA PRO A 115 -2.38 -10.48 -8.58
C PRO A 115 -3.29 -9.28 -8.25
N VAL A 116 -3.85 -9.25 -7.03
CA VAL A 116 -4.68 -8.12 -6.58
C VAL A 116 -3.83 -6.86 -6.40
N LEU A 117 -2.66 -6.98 -5.77
CA LEU A 117 -1.76 -5.84 -5.58
C LEU A 117 -1.16 -5.36 -6.91
N GLU A 118 -0.85 -6.28 -7.83
CA GLU A 118 -0.33 -5.95 -9.16
C GLU A 118 -1.38 -5.21 -10.00
N ALA A 119 -2.63 -5.67 -10.02
CA ALA A 119 -3.69 -4.99 -10.77
C ALA A 119 -3.89 -3.53 -10.32
N PHE A 120 -3.84 -3.26 -9.02
CA PHE A 120 -4.09 -1.92 -8.44
C PHE A 120 -2.83 -1.09 -8.21
N GLY A 121 -1.64 -1.65 -8.37
CA GLY A 121 -0.38 -1.01 -8.00
C GLY A 121 0.68 -1.03 -9.10
N ASN A 122 0.49 -1.80 -10.16
CA ASN A 122 1.39 -1.84 -11.30
C ASN A 122 0.78 -1.16 -12.54
N ALA A 123 1.66 -0.68 -13.40
CA ALA A 123 1.32 -0.03 -14.66
C ALA A 123 2.37 -0.32 -15.73
N VAL A 124 2.01 -0.08 -17.00
CA VAL A 124 2.96 -0.09 -18.11
C VAL A 124 3.77 1.20 -18.10
N THR A 125 5.08 1.04 -18.17
CA THR A 125 6.09 2.10 -18.34
C THR A 125 6.92 1.81 -19.57
N VAL A 126 7.68 2.79 -20.07
CA VAL A 126 8.56 2.61 -21.24
C VAL A 126 9.56 1.44 -21.06
N GLN A 127 10.00 1.18 -19.83
CA GLN A 127 11.03 0.17 -19.54
C GLN A 127 10.46 -1.20 -19.12
N ASN A 128 9.18 -1.27 -18.75
CA ASN A 128 8.58 -2.46 -18.15
C ASN A 128 7.05 -2.43 -18.27
N ASN A 129 6.49 -3.51 -18.80
CA ASN A 129 5.05 -3.69 -19.00
C ASN A 129 4.28 -4.00 -17.71
N ASN A 130 4.96 -4.42 -16.63
CA ASN A 130 4.35 -4.69 -15.33
C ASN A 130 5.18 -4.03 -14.21
N SER A 131 5.30 -2.70 -14.28
CA SER A 131 6.13 -1.90 -13.36
C SER A 131 5.40 -1.60 -12.06
N SER A 132 5.95 -2.03 -10.92
CA SER A 132 5.41 -1.69 -9.60
C SER A 132 5.60 -0.21 -9.30
N ARG A 133 4.49 0.50 -9.06
CA ARG A 133 4.47 1.95 -8.76
C ARG A 133 4.22 2.24 -7.28
N PHE A 134 4.59 1.29 -6.43
CA PHE A 134 4.58 1.37 -4.98
C PHE A 134 5.63 0.40 -4.42
N GLY A 135 6.15 0.68 -3.24
CA GLY A 135 6.95 -0.27 -2.47
C GLY A 135 6.07 -1.18 -1.62
N LYS A 136 6.40 -2.47 -1.56
CA LYS A 136 5.76 -3.45 -0.69
C LYS A 136 6.79 -4.10 0.23
N PHE A 137 6.48 -4.14 1.51
CA PHE A 137 7.22 -4.88 2.52
C PHE A 137 6.34 -6.00 3.05
N ILE A 138 6.68 -7.24 2.72
CA ILE A 138 5.90 -8.42 3.09
C ILE A 138 6.58 -9.08 4.28
N ARG A 139 5.93 -9.08 5.44
CA ARG A 139 6.39 -9.78 6.65
C ARG A 139 5.72 -11.14 6.73
N VAL A 140 6.51 -12.20 6.67
CA VAL A 140 6.04 -13.56 6.95
C VAL A 140 6.36 -13.87 8.42
N ASN A 141 5.33 -14.08 9.23
CA ASN A 141 5.46 -14.29 10.67
C ASN A 141 5.55 -15.78 10.98
N TYR A 142 6.57 -16.18 11.72
CA TYR A 142 6.82 -17.56 12.11
C TYR A 142 6.63 -17.75 13.61
N ARG A 143 6.19 -18.94 14.01
CA ARG A 143 6.20 -19.37 15.42
C ARG A 143 7.60 -19.83 15.82
N GLU A 144 7.82 -19.99 17.13
CA GLU A 144 9.08 -20.54 17.66
C GLU A 144 9.43 -21.93 17.09
N ASN A 145 8.43 -22.72 16.67
CA ASN A 145 8.63 -24.03 16.04
C ASN A 145 8.91 -23.96 14.52
N GLY A 146 9.04 -22.76 13.94
CA GLY A 146 9.30 -22.54 12.52
C GLY A 146 8.08 -22.61 11.60
N MET A 147 6.87 -22.80 12.14
CA MET A 147 5.66 -22.80 11.32
C MET A 147 5.17 -21.38 11.01
N VAL A 148 4.62 -21.15 9.82
CA VAL A 148 3.98 -19.88 9.45
C VAL A 148 2.72 -19.65 10.29
N SER A 149 2.76 -18.56 11.08
CA SER A 149 1.64 -18.07 11.90
C SER A 149 0.71 -17.14 11.14
N GLY A 150 1.24 -16.38 10.18
CA GLY A 150 0.50 -15.35 9.44
C GLY A 150 1.44 -14.53 8.55
N ALA A 151 0.89 -13.58 7.83
CA ALA A 151 1.66 -12.59 7.08
C ALA A 151 1.05 -11.19 7.21
N ASN A 152 1.86 -10.17 6.94
CA ASN A 152 1.44 -8.78 6.90
C ASN A 152 2.13 -8.05 5.76
N VAL A 153 1.35 -7.36 4.93
CA VAL A 153 1.83 -6.56 3.80
C VAL A 153 1.74 -5.08 4.17
N GLU A 154 2.86 -4.38 4.07
CA GLU A 154 2.93 -2.93 4.24
C GLU A 154 3.27 -2.28 2.91
N ILE A 155 2.46 -1.31 2.51
CA ILE A 155 2.71 -0.52 1.31
C ILE A 155 3.36 0.83 1.65
N TYR A 156 4.20 1.29 0.74
CA TYR A 156 5.00 2.49 0.84
C TYR A 156 4.97 3.23 -0.50
N LEU A 157 4.90 4.57 -0.46
CA LEU A 157 5.25 5.42 -1.61
C LEU A 157 4.46 5.13 -2.91
N LEU A 158 3.13 5.00 -2.84
CA LEU A 158 2.28 4.87 -4.05
C LEU A 158 2.37 6.13 -4.94
N GLU A 159 2.61 5.95 -6.24
CA GLU A 159 2.65 7.02 -7.24
C GLU A 159 1.25 7.56 -7.60
N LYS A 160 0.63 8.31 -6.69
CA LYS A 160 -0.75 8.81 -6.85
C LYS A 160 -0.96 9.65 -8.12
N SER A 161 0.03 10.38 -8.59
CA SER A 161 -0.13 11.25 -9.77
C SER A 161 -0.38 10.48 -11.06
N ARG A 162 0.02 9.21 -11.15
CA ARG A 162 -0.28 8.34 -12.30
C ARG A 162 -1.78 8.23 -12.59
N ILE A 163 -2.63 8.40 -11.56
CA ILE A 163 -4.09 8.36 -11.70
C ILE A 163 -4.58 9.44 -12.65
N ILE A 164 -3.97 10.64 -12.59
CA ILE A 164 -4.47 11.84 -13.27
C ILE A 164 -3.65 12.22 -14.50
N SER A 165 -2.38 11.80 -14.55
CA SER A 165 -1.44 12.13 -15.63
C SER A 165 -0.43 11.01 -15.84
N GLN A 166 -0.12 10.66 -17.09
CA GLN A 166 0.89 9.67 -17.45
C GLN A 166 1.89 10.27 -18.43
N ALA A 167 3.12 9.74 -18.45
CA ALA A 167 4.09 10.13 -19.47
C ALA A 167 3.69 9.55 -20.85
N VAL A 168 4.29 10.10 -21.91
CA VAL A 168 4.07 9.61 -23.29
C VAL A 168 4.55 8.16 -23.38
N ASP A 169 3.70 7.30 -23.97
CA ASP A 169 3.89 5.85 -24.09
C ASP A 169 3.76 5.06 -22.77
N GLU A 170 3.20 5.67 -21.73
CA GLU A 170 2.86 4.97 -20.48
C GLU A 170 1.35 4.82 -20.28
N ARG A 171 0.96 3.82 -19.48
CA ARG A 171 -0.45 3.60 -19.12
C ARG A 171 -0.72 3.98 -17.66
N ASN A 172 -2.01 4.12 -17.36
CA ASN A 172 -2.50 4.17 -15.98
C ASN A 172 -2.41 2.76 -15.34
N TYR A 173 -2.86 2.61 -14.09
CA TYR A 173 -2.87 1.31 -13.40
C TYR A 173 -3.67 0.25 -14.15
N HIS A 174 -3.21 -1.01 -14.14
CA HIS A 174 -3.80 -2.10 -14.91
C HIS A 174 -5.29 -2.32 -14.65
N VAL A 175 -5.73 -2.15 -13.40
CA VAL A 175 -7.12 -2.36 -12.99
C VAL A 175 -8.13 -1.55 -13.80
N PHE A 176 -7.76 -0.36 -14.28
CA PHE A 176 -8.64 0.44 -15.14
C PHE A 176 -8.92 -0.30 -16.46
N TYR A 177 -7.88 -0.80 -17.12
CA TYR A 177 -8.01 -1.51 -18.39
C TYR A 177 -8.63 -2.90 -18.21
N TYR A 178 -8.29 -3.61 -17.13
CA TYR A 178 -8.91 -4.89 -16.79
C TYR A 178 -10.42 -4.73 -16.59
N LEU A 179 -10.86 -3.71 -15.86
CA LEU A 179 -12.28 -3.44 -15.64
C LEU A 179 -12.99 -3.06 -16.95
N LEU A 180 -12.43 -2.15 -17.75
CA LEU A 180 -13.10 -1.67 -18.96
C LEU A 180 -13.21 -2.75 -20.04
N ASN A 181 -12.17 -3.54 -20.26
CA ASN A 181 -12.15 -4.57 -21.30
C ASN A 181 -12.74 -5.91 -20.83
N GLY A 182 -12.57 -6.25 -19.54
CA GLY A 182 -12.99 -7.54 -19.00
C GLY A 182 -14.39 -7.57 -18.38
N ALA A 183 -15.01 -6.42 -18.09
CA ALA A 183 -16.34 -6.38 -17.48
C ALA A 183 -17.43 -6.99 -18.38
N SER A 184 -18.35 -7.74 -17.76
CA SER A 184 -19.55 -8.21 -18.42
C SER A 184 -20.47 -7.03 -18.80
N GLU A 185 -21.40 -7.24 -19.72
CA GLU A 185 -22.36 -6.20 -20.12
C GLU A 185 -23.22 -5.71 -18.93
N GLU A 186 -23.57 -6.60 -18.02
CA GLU A 186 -24.27 -6.25 -16.77
C GLU A 186 -23.41 -5.36 -15.85
N GLU A 187 -22.12 -5.70 -15.70
CA GLU A 187 -21.17 -4.91 -14.90
C GLU A 187 -20.94 -3.54 -15.53
N ARG A 188 -20.85 -3.47 -16.87
CA ARG A 188 -20.69 -2.25 -17.66
C ARG A 188 -21.84 -1.27 -17.43
N GLN A 189 -23.08 -1.76 -17.52
CA GLN A 189 -24.27 -0.95 -17.27
C GLN A 189 -24.37 -0.53 -15.80
N ARG A 190 -24.07 -1.44 -14.87
CA ARG A 190 -24.11 -1.15 -13.42
C ARG A 190 -23.09 -0.09 -12.99
N HIS A 191 -21.91 -0.12 -13.58
CA HIS A 191 -20.81 0.78 -13.24
C HIS A 191 -20.66 1.95 -14.22
N TYR A 192 -21.58 2.14 -15.17
CA TYR A 192 -21.53 3.21 -16.17
C TYR A 192 -20.18 3.27 -16.90
N LEU A 193 -19.66 2.11 -17.29
CA LEU A 193 -18.36 2.01 -17.94
C LEU A 193 -18.46 2.41 -19.42
N MET A 194 -17.51 3.22 -19.85
CA MET A 194 -17.35 3.74 -21.21
C MET A 194 -16.11 3.10 -21.85
N GLN A 195 -15.84 3.40 -23.13
CA GLN A 195 -14.60 2.96 -23.75
C GLN A 195 -13.38 3.68 -23.15
N PRO A 196 -12.19 3.05 -23.13
CA PRO A 196 -10.97 3.68 -22.61
C PRO A 196 -10.65 5.06 -23.21
N THR A 197 -10.95 5.26 -24.50
CA THR A 197 -10.76 6.52 -25.23
C THR A 197 -11.61 7.67 -24.70
N GLU A 198 -12.74 7.37 -24.07
CA GLU A 198 -13.71 8.35 -23.58
C GLU A 198 -13.34 8.88 -22.19
N TYR A 199 -12.34 8.30 -21.53
CA TYR A 199 -11.87 8.76 -20.23
C TYR A 199 -10.66 9.68 -20.33
N SER A 200 -10.81 10.91 -19.82
CA SER A 200 -9.74 11.91 -19.79
C SER A 200 -8.51 11.42 -19.04
N TYR A 201 -8.64 10.58 -18.01
CA TYR A 201 -7.48 10.04 -17.27
C TYR A 201 -6.77 8.87 -17.96
N LEU A 202 -7.29 8.37 -19.09
CA LEU A 202 -6.71 7.24 -19.82
C LEU A 202 -6.23 7.63 -21.24
N ASN A 203 -6.79 8.70 -21.82
CA ASN A 203 -6.49 9.12 -23.19
C ASN A 203 -5.40 10.20 -23.32
N GLN A 204 -4.83 10.67 -22.21
CA GLN A 204 -3.82 11.74 -22.19
C GLN A 204 -2.46 11.34 -22.77
N ALA A 205 -2.10 10.05 -22.71
CA ALA A 205 -0.80 9.56 -23.17
C ALA A 205 -0.73 9.34 -24.69
N LEU A 206 -1.84 9.50 -25.42
CA LEU A 206 -1.90 9.31 -26.86
C LEU A 206 -1.26 10.48 -27.60
N SER A 207 -0.33 10.20 -28.52
CA SER A 207 0.19 11.25 -29.39
C SER A 207 -0.87 11.70 -30.41
N SER A 208 -0.83 12.97 -30.79
CA SER A 208 -1.73 13.55 -31.80
C SER A 208 -1.67 12.85 -33.17
N MET A 209 -0.59 12.12 -33.46
CA MET A 209 -0.39 11.39 -34.70
C MET A 209 -1.08 10.02 -34.70
N GLU A 210 -1.34 9.45 -33.53
CA GLU A 210 -1.96 8.13 -33.36
C GLU A 210 -3.48 8.18 -33.26
N MET A 211 -4.02 9.34 -32.86
CA MET A 211 -5.46 9.61 -32.83
C MET A 211 -6.10 9.53 -34.23
N SER A 212 -5.31 9.75 -35.29
CA SER A 212 -5.75 9.58 -36.69
C SER A 212 -5.69 8.13 -37.17
N LYS A 213 -4.86 7.26 -36.57
CA LYS A 213 -4.76 5.83 -36.91
C LYS A 213 -5.84 5.00 -36.21
N THR A 214 -6.25 5.39 -35.00
CA THR A 214 -7.32 4.70 -34.24
C THR A 214 -8.71 4.83 -34.88
N MET A 215 -8.92 5.82 -35.77
CA MET A 215 -10.19 6.00 -36.47
C MET A 215 -10.28 5.19 -37.79
N THR A 216 -9.17 4.68 -38.32
CA THR A 216 -9.13 4.11 -39.67
C THR A 216 -9.03 2.58 -39.75
N PHE A 217 -8.75 1.87 -38.66
CA PHE A 217 -8.75 0.40 -38.66
C PHE A 217 -9.36 -0.16 -37.37
N LEU A 218 -10.14 -1.22 -37.53
CA LEU A 218 -10.84 -2.04 -36.53
C LEU A 218 -9.90 -2.77 -35.53
N ASP A 219 -8.72 -2.21 -35.24
CA ASP A 219 -7.79 -2.80 -34.29
C ASP A 219 -7.92 -2.11 -32.94
N ASN A 220 -8.77 -2.67 -32.08
CA ASN A 220 -8.90 -2.39 -30.64
C ASN A 220 -7.59 -2.65 -29.83
N ASN A 221 -6.43 -2.80 -30.49
CA ASN A 221 -5.20 -3.34 -29.92
C ASN A 221 -4.19 -2.30 -29.39
N PHE A 222 -4.43 -0.99 -29.51
CA PHE A 222 -3.45 0.00 -29.00
C PHE A 222 -3.53 0.18 -27.47
N TYR A 223 -4.67 -0.13 -26.85
CA TYR A 223 -4.79 -0.15 -25.39
C TYR A 223 -4.36 -1.49 -24.78
N ALA A 224 -4.15 -2.52 -25.59
CA ALA A 224 -3.63 -3.79 -25.12
C ALA A 224 -2.11 -3.66 -24.92
N ALA A 225 -1.61 -3.99 -23.73
CA ALA A 225 -0.17 -4.17 -23.63
C ALA A 225 0.22 -5.38 -24.49
N GLU A 226 1.33 -5.29 -25.21
CA GLU A 226 1.80 -6.36 -26.08
C GLU A 226 1.88 -7.68 -25.30
N GLY A 227 1.15 -8.70 -25.76
CA GLY A 227 1.06 -10.01 -25.11
C GLY A 227 0.18 -10.11 -23.86
N VAL A 228 -0.55 -9.06 -23.46
CA VAL A 228 -1.46 -9.10 -22.30
C VAL A 228 -2.91 -9.21 -22.78
N ASN A 229 -3.63 -10.22 -22.28
CA ASN A 229 -5.06 -10.36 -22.50
C ASN A 229 -5.82 -9.76 -21.30
N GLU A 230 -6.28 -8.51 -21.40
CA GLU A 230 -6.97 -7.82 -20.29
C GLU A 230 -8.23 -8.55 -19.80
N CYS A 231 -8.95 -9.25 -20.69
CA CYS A 231 -10.13 -10.03 -20.30
C CYS A 231 -9.75 -11.21 -19.40
N TYR A 232 -8.69 -11.93 -19.77
CA TYR A 232 -8.15 -13.02 -18.95
C TYR A 232 -7.62 -12.49 -17.62
N GLU A 233 -6.87 -11.38 -17.63
CA GLU A 233 -6.34 -10.77 -16.41
C GLU A 233 -7.44 -10.26 -15.48
N TYR A 234 -8.56 -9.74 -16.01
CA TYR A 234 -9.72 -9.39 -15.20
C TYR A 234 -10.36 -10.61 -14.52
N GLN A 235 -10.48 -11.73 -15.23
CA GLN A 235 -10.95 -12.98 -14.64
C GLN A 235 -9.99 -13.48 -13.55
N ARG A 236 -8.68 -13.47 -13.83
CA ARG A 236 -7.63 -13.81 -12.86
C ARG A 236 -7.70 -12.92 -11.62
N LEU A 237 -7.94 -11.62 -11.79
CA LEU A 237 -8.17 -10.67 -10.70
C LEU A 237 -9.39 -11.07 -9.86
N LYS A 238 -10.55 -11.36 -10.48
CA LYS A 238 -11.75 -11.77 -9.73
C LYS A 238 -11.53 -13.07 -8.96
N TYR A 239 -10.89 -14.08 -9.56
CA TYR A 239 -10.54 -15.32 -8.86
C TYR A 239 -9.58 -15.08 -7.70
N ALA A 240 -8.58 -14.20 -7.87
CA ALA A 240 -7.66 -13.83 -6.80
C ALA A 240 -8.38 -13.10 -5.65
N MET A 241 -9.32 -12.21 -5.97
CA MET A 241 -10.15 -11.51 -4.99
C MET A 241 -11.04 -12.50 -4.22
N ASP A 242 -11.65 -13.48 -4.89
CA ASP A 242 -12.43 -14.51 -4.23
C ASP A 242 -11.56 -15.37 -3.30
N ALA A 243 -10.37 -15.79 -3.75
CA ALA A 243 -9.43 -16.59 -2.97
C ALA A 243 -8.90 -15.87 -1.71
N VAL A 244 -8.73 -14.55 -1.77
CA VAL A 244 -8.36 -13.73 -0.60
C VAL A 244 -9.55 -13.50 0.34
N GLY A 245 -10.79 -13.66 -0.12
CA GLY A 245 -12.00 -13.51 0.68
C GLY A 245 -12.71 -12.16 0.53
N PHE A 246 -12.57 -11.50 -0.63
CA PHE A 246 -13.39 -10.32 -0.96
C PHE A 246 -14.81 -10.75 -1.34
N SER A 247 -15.80 -10.40 -0.54
CA SER A 247 -17.22 -10.62 -0.89
C SER A 247 -17.60 -9.94 -2.21
N GLN A 248 -18.54 -10.51 -2.96
CA GLN A 248 -19.04 -9.92 -4.21
C GLN A 248 -19.51 -8.47 -4.04
N GLN A 249 -20.20 -8.15 -2.94
CA GLN A 249 -20.61 -6.77 -2.64
C GLN A 249 -19.41 -5.83 -2.46
N SER A 250 -18.33 -6.32 -1.85
CA SER A 250 -17.10 -5.53 -1.71
C SER A 250 -16.45 -5.30 -3.08
N GLN A 251 -16.35 -6.32 -3.92
CA GLN A 251 -15.82 -6.19 -5.28
C GLN A 251 -16.61 -5.16 -6.09
N GLN A 252 -17.94 -5.24 -6.06
CA GLN A 252 -18.82 -4.26 -6.71
C GLN A 252 -18.59 -2.83 -6.20
N ASN A 253 -18.48 -2.65 -4.87
CA ASN A 253 -18.21 -1.33 -4.30
C ASN A 253 -16.84 -0.80 -4.73
N MET A 254 -15.83 -1.67 -4.85
CA MET A 254 -14.49 -1.29 -5.34
C MET A 254 -14.57 -0.82 -6.79
N PHE A 255 -15.19 -1.59 -7.67
CA PHE A 255 -15.35 -1.22 -9.09
C PHE A 255 -16.20 0.04 -9.27
N ALA A 256 -17.19 0.28 -8.42
CA ALA A 256 -17.93 1.55 -8.40
C ALA A 256 -17.04 2.75 -8.06
N VAL A 257 -16.12 2.62 -7.10
CA VAL A 257 -15.16 3.69 -6.78
C VAL A 257 -14.17 3.91 -7.92
N ILE A 258 -13.68 2.84 -8.57
CA ILE A 258 -12.78 2.94 -9.74
C ILE A 258 -13.47 3.67 -10.88
N SER A 259 -14.71 3.30 -11.22
CA SER A 259 -15.50 3.98 -12.23
C SER A 259 -15.72 5.46 -11.87
N ALA A 260 -16.05 5.76 -10.61
CA ALA A 260 -16.19 7.14 -10.15
C ALA A 260 -14.89 7.95 -10.28
N VAL A 261 -13.72 7.33 -10.03
CA VAL A 261 -12.40 7.95 -10.22
C VAL A 261 -12.17 8.30 -11.70
N LEU A 262 -12.51 7.40 -12.63
CA LEU A 262 -12.38 7.67 -14.06
C LEU A 262 -13.34 8.79 -14.52
N LEU A 263 -14.60 8.74 -14.09
CA LEU A 263 -15.62 9.73 -14.42
C LEU A 263 -15.33 11.12 -13.83
N LEU A 264 -14.65 11.19 -12.68
CA LEU A 264 -14.18 12.47 -12.13
C LEU A 264 -13.32 13.21 -13.15
N GLY A 265 -12.43 12.53 -13.87
CA GLY A 265 -11.59 13.12 -14.92
C GLY A 265 -12.39 13.74 -16.06
N ASN A 266 -13.60 13.24 -16.32
CA ASN A 266 -14.49 13.71 -17.38
C ASN A 266 -15.34 14.92 -16.98
N ILE A 267 -15.27 15.41 -15.73
CA ILE A 267 -15.96 16.64 -15.33
C ILE A 267 -15.38 17.82 -16.10
N GLN A 268 -16.24 18.54 -16.80
CA GLN A 268 -15.92 19.74 -17.56
C GLN A 268 -16.37 20.98 -16.78
N TYR A 269 -15.45 21.93 -16.62
CA TYR A 269 -15.71 23.20 -15.94
C TYR A 269 -15.93 24.32 -16.96
N VAL A 270 -17.00 25.08 -16.78
CA VAL A 270 -17.38 26.22 -17.62
C VAL A 270 -17.29 27.50 -16.80
N ARG A 271 -16.62 28.52 -17.36
CA ARG A 271 -16.61 29.88 -16.79
C ARG A 271 -17.96 30.55 -17.04
N ARG A 272 -18.56 31.12 -16.00
CA ARG A 272 -19.68 32.04 -16.12
C ARG A 272 -19.21 33.44 -15.71
N SER A 273 -19.39 34.42 -16.59
CA SER A 273 -19.20 35.83 -16.25
C SER A 273 -20.31 36.27 -15.29
N GLY A 274 -19.94 36.61 -14.06
CA GLY A 274 -20.84 37.30 -13.13
C GLY A 274 -20.99 38.78 -13.48
N TYR A 275 -22.05 39.42 -12.99
CA TYR A 275 -22.25 40.88 -13.06
C TYR A 275 -21.18 41.68 -12.31
N HIS A 276 -20.37 41.02 -11.47
CA HIS A 276 -19.19 41.58 -10.81
C HIS A 276 -18.00 40.73 -11.26
N SER A 277 -16.84 41.36 -11.40
CA SER A 277 -15.59 40.88 -12.03
C SER A 277 -14.95 39.57 -11.50
N ASP A 278 -15.68 38.78 -10.69
CA ASP A 278 -15.23 37.48 -10.21
C ASP A 278 -15.59 36.38 -11.21
N GLU A 279 -14.56 35.66 -11.69
CA GLU A 279 -14.74 34.46 -12.50
C GLU A 279 -15.46 33.38 -11.68
N ASN A 280 -16.70 33.05 -12.05
CA ASN A 280 -17.47 32.01 -11.39
C ASN A 280 -17.34 30.69 -12.17
N VAL A 281 -17.00 29.59 -11.49
CA VAL A 281 -16.89 28.26 -12.11
C VAL A 281 -18.16 27.44 -11.90
N SER A 282 -18.63 26.81 -12.96
CA SER A 282 -19.78 25.89 -12.93
C SER A 282 -19.41 24.58 -13.64
N ILE A 283 -20.12 23.50 -13.33
CA ILE A 283 -19.95 22.22 -14.01
C ILE A 283 -20.83 22.25 -15.27
N GLY A 284 -20.22 21.99 -16.44
CA GLY A 284 -20.91 22.00 -17.73
C GLY A 284 -21.69 20.71 -18.01
N ASN A 285 -21.24 19.59 -17.48
CA ASN A 285 -21.83 18.26 -17.68
C ASN A 285 -22.42 17.68 -16.38
N GLU A 286 -23.59 18.17 -16.00
CA GLU A 286 -24.29 17.72 -14.77
C GLU A 286 -24.66 16.22 -14.80
N GLU A 287 -24.80 15.62 -15.98
CA GLU A 287 -25.06 14.19 -16.16
C GLU A 287 -23.95 13.32 -15.56
N VAL A 288 -22.69 13.62 -15.88
CA VAL A 288 -21.51 12.91 -15.33
C VAL A 288 -21.45 13.05 -13.81
N LEU A 289 -21.75 14.25 -13.30
CA LEU A 289 -21.83 14.48 -11.85
C LEU A 289 -22.91 13.64 -11.18
N SER A 290 -24.08 13.48 -11.82
CA SER A 290 -25.18 12.65 -11.35
C SER A 290 -24.79 11.17 -11.27
N ILE A 291 -24.05 10.68 -12.26
CA ILE A 291 -23.51 9.31 -12.27
C ILE A 291 -22.53 9.11 -11.12
N ILE A 292 -21.56 10.03 -10.92
CA ILE A 292 -20.59 9.96 -9.82
C ILE A 292 -21.31 10.00 -8.45
N SER A 293 -22.31 10.86 -8.32
CA SER A 293 -23.19 10.96 -7.15
C SER A 293 -23.87 9.62 -6.85
N THR A 294 -24.33 8.90 -7.88
CA THR A 294 -24.95 7.58 -7.75
C THR A 294 -23.95 6.51 -7.33
N LEU A 295 -22.79 6.42 -7.98
CA LEU A 295 -21.73 5.44 -7.68
C LEU A 295 -21.17 5.61 -6.27
N LEU A 296 -20.91 6.85 -5.84
CA LEU A 296 -20.37 7.15 -4.51
C LEU A 296 -21.46 7.28 -3.44
N HIS A 297 -22.74 7.27 -3.83
CA HIS A 297 -23.89 7.54 -2.98
C HIS A 297 -23.77 8.86 -2.18
N ILE A 298 -23.25 9.91 -2.81
CA ILE A 298 -23.12 11.27 -2.24
C ILE A 298 -24.22 12.13 -2.87
N LYS A 299 -24.79 13.09 -2.14
CA LYS A 299 -25.78 14.01 -2.73
C LYS A 299 -25.11 14.88 -3.81
N ALA A 300 -25.63 14.89 -5.04
CA ALA A 300 -25.09 15.65 -6.17
C ALA A 300 -24.80 17.13 -5.84
N SER A 301 -25.73 17.82 -5.16
CA SER A 301 -25.52 19.22 -4.72
C SER A 301 -24.36 19.40 -3.75
N SER A 302 -24.11 18.43 -2.87
CA SER A 302 -22.96 18.48 -1.96
C SER A 302 -21.65 18.22 -2.70
N LEU A 303 -21.67 17.35 -3.70
CA LEU A 303 -20.51 17.08 -4.55
C LEU A 303 -20.17 18.29 -5.43
N GLN A 304 -21.18 18.91 -6.05
CA GLN A 304 -21.02 20.14 -6.82
C GLN A 304 -20.38 21.25 -5.99
N GLN A 305 -20.94 21.55 -4.81
CA GLN A 305 -20.39 22.57 -3.91
C GLN A 305 -18.94 22.26 -3.51
N ALA A 306 -18.60 20.99 -3.26
CA ALA A 306 -17.24 20.61 -2.91
C ALA A 306 -16.24 20.79 -4.06
N LEU A 307 -16.68 20.65 -5.31
CA LEU A 307 -15.86 20.76 -6.51
C LEU A 307 -15.78 22.19 -7.08
N THR A 308 -16.74 23.08 -6.75
CA THR A 308 -16.79 24.44 -7.30
C THR A 308 -16.60 25.56 -6.25
N MET A 309 -16.66 25.25 -4.96
CA MET A 309 -16.58 26.26 -3.89
C MET A 309 -15.54 25.92 -2.83
N ARG A 310 -14.86 26.97 -2.33
CA ARG A 310 -13.98 26.93 -1.16
C ARG A 310 -14.67 27.54 0.05
N ARG A 311 -14.56 26.86 1.18
CA ARG A 311 -14.88 27.45 2.49
C ARG A 311 -13.59 27.91 3.15
N THR A 312 -13.48 29.20 3.43
CA THR A 312 -12.34 29.76 4.18
C THR A 312 -12.86 30.20 5.56
N VAL A 313 -12.40 29.52 6.61
CA VAL A 313 -12.73 29.88 7.99
C VAL A 313 -11.74 30.93 8.46
N MET A 314 -12.20 32.16 8.64
CA MET A 314 -11.49 33.24 9.30
C MET A 314 -11.83 33.23 10.81
N LYS A 315 -11.12 34.04 11.61
CA LYS A 315 -11.24 33.99 13.09
C LYS A 315 -12.69 34.12 13.59
N ASN A 316 -13.53 34.91 12.93
CA ASN A 316 -14.93 35.14 13.32
C ASN A 316 -15.96 34.76 12.24
N ASP A 317 -15.54 34.60 10.98
CA ASP A 317 -16.46 34.42 9.84
C ASP A 317 -16.06 33.28 8.92
N VAL A 318 -17.05 32.70 8.24
CA VAL A 318 -16.86 31.67 7.23
C VAL A 318 -17.18 32.26 5.86
N VAL A 319 -16.14 32.52 5.07
CA VAL A 319 -16.28 33.04 3.71
C VAL A 319 -16.37 31.87 2.74
N ILE A 320 -17.44 31.81 1.96
CA ILE A 320 -17.58 30.85 0.85
C ILE A 320 -17.25 31.60 -0.44
N SER A 321 -16.15 31.21 -1.09
CA SER A 321 -15.71 31.76 -2.37
C SER A 321 -15.79 30.69 -3.45
N GLN A 322 -16.01 31.08 -4.71
CA GLN A 322 -15.94 30.13 -5.83
C GLN A 322 -14.49 29.85 -6.21
N TYR A 323 -14.25 28.69 -6.82
CA TYR A 323 -12.93 28.36 -7.38
C TYR A 323 -12.73 29.02 -8.74
N SER A 324 -11.47 29.31 -9.06
CA SER A 324 -11.05 29.43 -10.45
C SER A 324 -11.12 28.08 -11.18
N VAL A 325 -11.11 28.11 -12.52
CA VAL A 325 -11.09 26.87 -13.33
C VAL A 325 -9.90 25.97 -12.99
N SER A 326 -8.71 26.56 -12.77
CA SER A 326 -7.51 25.81 -12.40
C SER A 326 -7.69 25.14 -11.04
N GLU A 327 -8.10 25.90 -10.02
CA GLU A 327 -8.31 25.36 -8.68
C GLU A 327 -9.39 24.27 -8.63
N ALA A 328 -10.43 24.37 -9.46
CA ALA A 328 -11.48 23.36 -9.56
C ALA A 328 -10.95 22.05 -10.18
N LYS A 329 -10.08 22.13 -11.20
CA LYS A 329 -9.37 20.97 -11.76
C LYS A 329 -8.44 20.34 -10.73
N ASP A 330 -7.64 21.14 -10.03
CA ASP A 330 -6.74 20.65 -8.99
C ASP A 330 -7.50 19.97 -7.85
N THR A 331 -8.66 20.51 -7.47
CA THR A 331 -9.52 19.95 -6.41
C THR A 331 -10.14 18.62 -6.84
N ARG A 332 -10.60 18.51 -8.08
CA ARG A 332 -11.09 17.26 -8.71
C ARG A 332 -10.00 16.19 -8.75
N ASP A 333 -8.81 16.57 -9.19
CA ASP A 333 -7.67 15.66 -9.32
C ASP A 333 -7.18 15.20 -7.94
N ALA A 334 -7.18 16.09 -6.94
CA ALA A 334 -6.92 15.74 -5.54
C ALA A 334 -7.98 14.76 -4.98
N MET A 335 -9.26 14.94 -5.35
CA MET A 335 -10.33 14.01 -4.98
C MET A 335 -10.12 12.62 -5.59
N ALA A 336 -9.81 12.55 -6.89
CA ALA A 336 -9.53 11.30 -7.61
C ALA A 336 -8.34 10.54 -6.99
N LYS A 337 -7.22 11.25 -6.76
CA LYS A 337 -6.03 10.71 -6.08
C LYS A 337 -6.35 10.18 -4.69
N CYS A 338 -7.14 10.92 -3.91
CA CYS A 338 -7.52 10.48 -2.57
C CYS A 338 -8.37 9.21 -2.59
N LEU A 339 -9.42 9.18 -3.42
CA LEU A 339 -10.34 8.04 -3.49
C LEU A 339 -9.61 6.75 -3.88
N TYR A 340 -8.78 6.81 -4.91
CA TYR A 340 -7.99 5.66 -5.34
C TYR A 340 -6.97 5.24 -4.29
N ASN A 341 -6.23 6.18 -3.71
CA ASN A 341 -5.26 5.89 -2.65
C ASN A 341 -5.95 5.25 -1.44
N ALA A 342 -7.09 5.79 -0.99
CA ALA A 342 -7.87 5.23 0.10
C ALA A 342 -8.41 3.83 -0.22
N LEU A 343 -8.85 3.61 -1.45
CA LEU A 343 -9.25 2.29 -1.95
C LEU A 343 -8.08 1.31 -1.89
N PHE A 344 -6.90 1.69 -2.37
CA PHE A 344 -5.71 0.83 -2.35
C PHE A 344 -5.28 0.47 -0.92
N TYR A 345 -5.25 1.44 -0.01
CA TYR A 345 -5.02 1.17 1.42
C TYR A 345 -6.08 0.23 2.02
N TRP A 346 -7.34 0.39 1.64
CA TRP A 346 -8.41 -0.50 2.09
C TRP A 346 -8.23 -1.93 1.56
N ILE A 347 -7.81 -2.11 0.30
CA ILE A 347 -7.51 -3.42 -0.29
C ILE A 347 -6.39 -4.12 0.51
N VAL A 348 -5.29 -3.41 0.79
CA VAL A 348 -4.18 -3.93 1.59
C VAL A 348 -4.64 -4.28 3.00
N LEU A 349 -5.49 -3.45 3.63
CA LEU A 349 -6.07 -3.75 4.94
C LEU A 349 -6.89 -5.05 4.91
N ARG A 350 -7.68 -5.28 3.86
CA ARG A 350 -8.46 -6.50 3.69
C ARG A 350 -7.59 -7.73 3.46
N ILE A 351 -6.56 -7.61 2.64
CA ILE A 351 -5.55 -8.66 2.46
C ILE A 351 -4.92 -9.02 3.82
N ASN A 352 -4.49 -8.02 4.59
CA ASN A 352 -3.90 -8.26 5.92
C ASN A 352 -4.90 -8.89 6.90
N GLN A 353 -6.18 -8.55 6.84
CA GLN A 353 -7.22 -9.23 7.63
C GLN A 353 -7.34 -10.71 7.28
N ALA A 354 -7.20 -11.08 6.00
CA ALA A 354 -7.24 -12.47 5.55
C ALA A 354 -5.95 -13.25 5.93
N LEU A 355 -4.79 -12.57 5.96
CA LEU A 355 -3.49 -13.16 6.28
C LEU A 355 -3.24 -13.37 7.79
N LEU A 356 -4.02 -12.73 8.66
CA LEU A 356 -3.94 -12.91 10.11
C LEU A 356 -4.76 -14.14 10.55
N LYS A 357 -4.11 -15.18 11.06
CA LYS A 357 -4.83 -16.32 11.67
C LYS A 357 -5.60 -15.84 12.91
N LYS A 358 -6.85 -16.30 13.05
CA LYS A 358 -7.65 -16.20 14.30
C LYS A 358 -7.03 -17.08 15.40
N GLU A 359 -5.84 -16.74 15.90
CA GLU A 359 -5.25 -17.49 17.00
C GLU A 359 -5.61 -16.93 18.36
N ARG A 360 -5.95 -17.85 19.27
CA ARG A 360 -6.23 -17.61 20.68
C ARG A 360 -5.08 -16.85 21.34
N LEU A 361 -5.44 -15.97 22.27
CA LEU A 361 -4.65 -14.94 22.96
C LEU A 361 -3.36 -15.37 23.69
N THR A 362 -2.80 -16.56 23.46
CA THR A 362 -1.86 -17.20 24.40
C THR A 362 -0.47 -17.55 23.86
N SER A 363 -0.09 -17.22 22.61
CA SER A 363 1.28 -17.48 22.12
C SER A 363 2.15 -16.22 22.09
N LYS A 364 3.38 -16.36 22.60
CA LYS A 364 4.46 -15.36 22.51
C LYS A 364 4.68 -14.92 21.06
N THR A 365 5.08 -13.65 20.87
CA THR A 365 5.44 -13.08 19.56
C THR A 365 6.60 -13.87 18.97
N GLY A 366 6.38 -14.59 17.88
CA GLY A 366 7.46 -15.21 17.12
C GLY A 366 8.21 -14.20 16.26
N TYR A 367 9.16 -14.69 15.46
CA TYR A 367 10.01 -13.86 14.59
C TYR A 367 9.40 -13.70 13.20
N TYR A 368 9.85 -12.71 12.44
CA TYR A 368 9.43 -12.54 11.06
C TYR A 368 10.60 -12.48 10.09
N ILE A 369 10.32 -12.86 8.84
CA ILE A 369 11.17 -12.59 7.69
C ILE A 369 10.46 -11.56 6.83
N GLY A 370 11.07 -10.38 6.69
CA GLY A 370 10.57 -9.29 5.86
C GLY A 370 11.16 -9.34 4.46
N ILE A 371 10.35 -9.18 3.43
CA ILE A 371 10.83 -9.06 2.03
C ILE A 371 10.47 -7.67 1.54
N LEU A 372 11.47 -6.88 1.20
CA LEU A 372 11.28 -5.56 0.60
C LEU A 372 11.42 -5.67 -0.91
N ASP A 373 10.34 -5.32 -1.60
CA ASP A 373 10.28 -5.09 -3.04
C ASP A 373 9.81 -3.66 -3.28
N ILE A 374 10.70 -2.84 -3.82
CA ILE A 374 10.46 -1.43 -4.08
C ILE A 374 10.78 -1.13 -5.55
N PHE A 375 10.15 -0.10 -6.10
CA PHE A 375 10.47 0.41 -7.43
C PHE A 375 11.98 0.67 -7.58
N GLY A 376 12.49 0.43 -8.78
CA GLY A 376 13.90 0.64 -9.09
C GLY A 376 14.26 2.10 -9.29
N PHE A 377 15.54 2.38 -9.46
CA PHE A 377 16.01 3.66 -9.98
C PHE A 377 15.45 3.87 -11.40
N GLU A 378 15.04 5.10 -11.72
CA GLU A 378 14.41 5.45 -13.00
C GLU A 378 15.03 6.71 -13.60
N ASP A 379 15.50 6.59 -14.83
CA ASP A 379 15.81 7.71 -15.72
C ASP A 379 15.17 7.45 -17.09
N VAL A 380 14.32 8.36 -17.56
CA VAL A 380 13.55 8.18 -18.80
C VAL A 380 14.38 8.51 -20.06
N GLY A 381 15.71 8.31 -20.01
CA GLY A 381 16.60 8.16 -21.16
C GLY A 381 16.38 9.15 -22.31
N GLY A 382 16.49 10.46 -22.03
CA GLY A 382 16.34 11.53 -23.03
C GLY A 382 14.97 12.22 -23.03
N LYS A 383 13.96 11.68 -22.32
CA LYS A 383 12.72 12.38 -21.97
C LYS A 383 12.88 13.13 -20.63
N TRP A 384 11.86 13.89 -20.24
CA TRP A 384 11.90 14.77 -19.07
C TRP A 384 11.51 14.02 -17.77
N ASN A 385 12.43 13.94 -16.80
CA ASN A 385 12.10 13.40 -15.47
C ASN A 385 11.33 14.43 -14.64
N SER A 386 10.34 13.97 -13.87
CA SER A 386 9.44 14.85 -13.12
C SER A 386 9.56 14.64 -11.59
N PHE A 387 8.68 15.27 -10.81
CA PHE A 387 8.72 15.22 -9.34
C PHE A 387 8.59 13.79 -8.79
N GLU A 388 7.87 12.92 -9.51
CA GLU A 388 7.68 11.51 -9.20
C GLU A 388 9.01 10.75 -9.28
N GLN A 389 9.75 10.91 -10.39
CA GLN A 389 11.08 10.33 -10.55
C GLN A 389 12.04 10.87 -9.50
N LEU A 390 11.97 12.15 -9.14
CA LEU A 390 12.77 12.73 -8.06
C LEU A 390 12.54 11.99 -6.73
N CYS A 391 11.28 11.73 -6.39
CA CYS A 391 10.92 10.98 -5.20
C CYS A 391 11.42 9.53 -5.28
N ILE A 392 11.23 8.87 -6.42
CA ILE A 392 11.69 7.48 -6.67
C ILE A 392 13.20 7.35 -6.50
N ASN A 393 13.97 8.24 -7.13
CA ASN A 393 15.43 8.21 -7.10
C ASN A 393 15.96 8.60 -5.72
N TYR A 394 15.32 9.53 -5.01
CA TYR A 394 15.63 9.83 -3.61
C TYR A 394 15.45 8.61 -2.68
N ALA A 395 14.38 7.82 -2.86
CA ALA A 395 14.21 6.59 -2.08
C ALA A 395 15.29 5.55 -2.38
N ASN A 396 15.67 5.40 -3.66
CA ASN A 396 16.77 4.51 -4.05
C ASN A 396 18.12 4.99 -3.49
N GLU A 397 18.37 6.30 -3.44
CA GLU A 397 19.56 6.89 -2.82
C GLU A 397 19.69 6.47 -1.34
N HIS A 398 18.59 6.55 -0.59
CA HIS A 398 18.53 6.10 0.81
C HIS A 398 18.76 4.60 0.98
N LEU A 399 18.18 3.77 0.10
CA LEU A 399 18.37 2.33 0.13
C LEU A 399 19.79 1.92 -0.25
N GLN A 400 20.40 2.65 -1.18
CA GLN A 400 21.80 2.47 -1.54
C GLN A 400 22.72 2.84 -0.38
N ALA A 401 22.45 3.96 0.32
CA ALA A 401 23.20 4.35 1.52
C ALA A 401 23.07 3.29 2.62
N TYR A 402 21.86 2.74 2.83
CA TYR A 402 21.63 1.64 3.76
C TYR A 402 22.40 0.37 3.39
N PHE A 403 22.40 0.01 2.10
CA PHE A 403 23.19 -1.11 1.61
C PHE A 403 24.67 -0.91 1.90
N ASN A 404 25.22 0.23 1.47
CA ASN A 404 26.61 0.62 1.67
C ASN A 404 27.01 0.47 3.14
N GLN A 405 26.25 1.09 4.06
CA GLN A 405 26.51 1.01 5.50
C GLN A 405 26.60 -0.42 6.04
N HIS A 406 25.73 -1.33 5.59
CA HIS A 406 25.73 -2.72 6.05
C HIS A 406 26.89 -3.51 5.48
N ILE A 407 27.25 -3.30 4.20
CA ILE A 407 28.42 -3.94 3.61
C ILE A 407 29.71 -3.52 4.35
N PHE A 408 29.84 -2.24 4.72
CA PHE A 408 30.99 -1.79 5.53
C PHE A 408 31.02 -2.34 6.93
N GLN A 409 29.87 -2.47 7.61
CA GLN A 409 29.82 -3.12 8.92
C GLN A 409 30.27 -4.57 8.84
N PHE A 410 29.84 -5.31 7.80
CA PHE A 410 30.35 -6.65 7.54
C PHE A 410 31.88 -6.63 7.33
N GLU A 411 32.41 -5.75 6.47
CA GLU A 411 33.85 -5.66 6.20
C GLU A 411 34.68 -5.25 7.45
N GLN A 412 34.20 -4.33 8.28
CA GLN A 412 34.92 -3.91 9.49
C GLN A 412 35.00 -5.02 10.54
N VAL A 413 33.97 -5.86 10.64
CA VAL A 413 34.04 -7.10 11.43
C VAL A 413 35.13 -8.01 10.85
N TYR A 414 35.20 -8.21 9.54
CA TYR A 414 36.32 -8.93 8.91
C TYR A 414 37.70 -8.33 9.26
N LYS A 415 37.83 -6.99 9.29
CA LYS A 415 39.08 -6.29 9.66
C LYS A 415 39.49 -6.51 11.13
N LEU A 416 38.52 -6.55 12.06
CA LEU A 416 38.78 -6.74 13.50
C LEU A 416 39.18 -8.19 13.85
N PHE A 417 38.76 -9.17 13.05
CA PHE A 417 39.05 -10.60 13.30
C PHE A 417 40.17 -11.17 12.41
N ALA A 418 40.81 -10.34 11.58
CA ALA A 418 42.02 -10.71 10.86
C ALA A 418 43.25 -10.76 11.81
N PRO A 419 44.12 -11.79 11.72
CA PRO A 419 45.09 -12.14 12.78
C PRO A 419 46.21 -11.11 13.04
N ASN A 420 46.31 -10.03 12.26
CA ASN A 420 47.41 -9.06 12.39
C ASN A 420 47.06 -7.78 13.18
N TYR A 421 45.89 -7.70 13.82
CA TYR A 421 45.49 -6.55 14.65
C TYR A 421 45.27 -6.89 16.13
N CYS A 422 46.06 -7.83 16.68
CA CYS A 422 46.25 -7.96 18.12
C CYS A 422 47.37 -7.02 18.61
N GLN A 423 47.12 -5.71 18.63
CA GLN A 423 47.80 -4.87 19.62
C GLN A 423 47.01 -4.94 20.93
N LYS A 424 47.68 -5.46 21.96
CA LYS A 424 47.25 -5.52 23.37
C LYS A 424 46.26 -4.42 23.73
N ILE A 425 44.98 -4.78 23.86
CA ILE A 425 44.03 -3.99 24.63
C ILE A 425 43.99 -4.61 26.03
N ASN A 426 44.42 -3.81 27.00
CA ASN A 426 44.51 -4.14 28.41
C ASN A 426 43.21 -4.76 28.97
N GLY A 427 43.21 -6.07 29.20
CA GLY A 427 42.60 -6.69 30.38
C GLY A 427 41.09 -6.51 30.62
N ALA A 428 40.27 -6.27 29.59
CA ALA A 428 38.81 -6.23 29.74
C ALA A 428 38.16 -7.30 28.85
N ILE A 429 37.53 -8.28 29.51
CA ILE A 429 36.64 -9.26 28.88
C ILE A 429 35.36 -8.52 28.47
N VAL A 430 35.15 -8.34 27.16
CA VAL A 430 33.84 -7.92 26.64
C VAL A 430 33.04 -9.19 26.33
N SER A 431 32.18 -9.57 27.26
CA SER A 431 31.12 -10.57 27.04
C SER A 431 30.00 -9.92 26.22
N GLY A 432 29.77 -10.37 24.99
CA GLY A 432 28.70 -9.83 24.14
C GLY A 432 28.44 -10.62 22.85
N HIS A 433 27.63 -11.68 22.99
CA HIS A 433 26.71 -12.31 22.04
C HIS A 433 26.99 -12.41 20.51
N SER A 434 27.06 -13.67 20.09
CA SER A 434 26.49 -14.29 18.86
C SER A 434 27.03 -13.87 17.49
N PHE A 435 28.16 -14.46 17.09
CA PHE A 435 28.62 -14.52 15.70
C PHE A 435 29.13 -15.93 15.38
N ASP A 436 28.26 -16.78 14.85
CA ASP A 436 28.49 -18.23 14.74
C ASP A 436 28.43 -18.72 13.27
N VAL A 437 28.55 -17.76 12.34
CA VAL A 437 28.90 -17.96 10.91
C VAL A 437 30.41 -17.68 10.69
N THR A 438 31.07 -17.08 11.68
CA THR A 438 32.47 -16.63 11.59
C THR A 438 33.50 -17.76 11.81
N LEU A 439 33.11 -18.87 12.44
CA LEU A 439 34.04 -19.95 12.80
C LEU A 439 34.59 -20.71 11.58
N SER A 440 33.78 -20.97 10.54
CA SER A 440 34.28 -21.63 9.32
C SER A 440 35.21 -20.74 8.51
N PHE A 441 34.91 -19.43 8.51
CA PHE A 441 35.72 -18.41 7.86
C PHE A 441 37.06 -18.21 8.60
N GLN A 442 37.06 -18.22 9.94
CA GLN A 442 38.27 -18.12 10.77
C GLN A 442 39.32 -19.20 10.43
N GLU A 443 38.90 -20.46 10.24
CA GLU A 443 39.82 -21.56 9.91
C GLU A 443 40.43 -21.44 8.50
N GLU A 444 39.69 -20.85 7.56
CA GLU A 444 40.10 -20.67 6.16
C GLU A 444 41.08 -19.49 6.01
N TYR A 445 40.83 -18.36 6.71
CA TYR A 445 41.72 -17.20 6.69
C TYR A 445 43.07 -17.41 7.41
N LEU A 446 43.08 -18.21 8.48
CA LEU A 446 44.32 -18.65 9.14
C LEU A 446 45.17 -19.54 8.21
N LYS A 447 44.53 -20.24 7.28
CA LYS A 447 45.20 -21.10 6.28
C LYS A 447 45.81 -20.30 5.12
N GLU A 448 45.22 -19.16 4.77
CA GLU A 448 45.52 -18.44 3.52
C GLU A 448 46.43 -17.20 3.68
N GLY A 449 46.70 -16.72 4.91
CA GLY A 449 47.73 -15.69 5.15
C GLY A 449 47.53 -14.38 4.38
N ILE A 450 46.29 -13.87 4.30
CA ILE A 450 45.90 -12.82 3.35
C ILE A 450 46.27 -11.40 3.84
N THR A 451 46.91 -10.61 2.97
CA THR A 451 47.17 -9.17 3.15
C THR A 451 46.02 -8.37 2.52
N TRP A 452 45.32 -7.52 3.29
CA TRP A 452 44.13 -6.80 2.80
C TRP A 452 44.44 -5.37 2.37
N THR A 453 43.95 -4.96 1.20
CA THR A 453 44.00 -3.58 0.69
C THR A 453 42.64 -2.91 0.84
N ASN A 454 42.60 -1.66 1.30
CA ASN A 454 41.37 -0.89 1.45
C ASN A 454 40.71 -0.67 0.07
N ILE A 455 39.45 -1.09 -0.10
CA ILE A 455 38.70 -0.86 -1.32
C ILE A 455 38.05 0.53 -1.20
N GLU A 456 38.37 1.44 -2.11
CA GLU A 456 37.72 2.74 -2.20
C GLU A 456 36.27 2.58 -2.68
N TYR A 457 35.34 3.26 -2.03
CA TYR A 457 33.92 3.26 -2.39
C TYR A 457 33.37 4.68 -2.40
N THR A 458 32.33 4.91 -3.20
CA THR A 458 31.62 6.19 -3.23
C THR A 458 30.54 6.21 -2.14
N ASP A 459 30.77 6.96 -1.06
CA ASP A 459 29.73 7.24 -0.06
C ASP A 459 28.71 8.22 -0.67
N ASN A 460 27.44 7.80 -0.73
CA ASN A 460 26.36 8.61 -1.27
C ASN A 460 25.56 9.35 -0.17
N THR A 461 26.03 9.32 1.08
CA THR A 461 25.39 10.00 2.23
C THR A 461 25.24 11.51 1.98
N GLU A 462 26.22 12.16 1.34
CA GLU A 462 26.14 13.58 1.00
C GLU A 462 25.05 13.88 -0.05
N CYS A 463 24.89 13.01 -1.05
CA CYS A 463 23.78 13.10 -1.99
C CYS A 463 22.43 12.91 -1.27
N VAL A 464 22.33 11.97 -0.32
CA VAL A 464 21.13 11.86 0.53
C VAL A 464 20.87 13.15 1.32
N GLN A 465 21.92 13.80 1.85
CA GLN A 465 21.81 15.07 2.56
C GLN A 465 21.38 16.23 1.66
N LEU A 466 21.74 16.25 0.37
CA LEU A 466 21.24 17.25 -0.59
C LEU A 466 19.71 17.34 -0.58
N PHE A 467 19.01 16.22 -0.42
CA PHE A 467 17.55 16.18 -0.39
C PHE A 467 16.94 16.63 0.94
N GLN A 468 17.56 16.30 2.07
CA GLN A 468 16.95 16.42 3.41
C GLN A 468 17.63 17.42 4.36
N SER A 469 18.75 18.02 3.95
CA SER A 469 19.55 18.91 4.80
C SER A 469 18.73 20.09 5.32
N LYS A 470 19.09 20.53 6.53
CA LYS A 470 18.59 21.77 7.11
C LYS A 470 19.75 22.76 7.12
N PRO A 471 19.57 24.00 6.60
CA PRO A 471 18.30 24.62 6.23
C PRO A 471 17.91 24.52 4.73
N TYR A 472 18.74 23.96 3.85
CA TYR A 472 18.60 24.12 2.39
C TYR A 472 18.41 22.84 1.55
N GLY A 473 17.79 21.77 2.07
CA GLY A 473 17.51 20.57 1.27
C GLY A 473 16.48 20.76 0.15
N ILE A 474 16.59 20.02 -0.96
CA ILE A 474 15.70 20.13 -2.13
C ILE A 474 14.22 20.08 -1.74
N PHE A 475 13.78 19.08 -0.97
CA PHE A 475 12.36 18.95 -0.59
C PHE A 475 11.88 20.11 0.28
N ARG A 476 12.77 20.66 1.10
CA ARG A 476 12.43 21.81 1.96
C ARG A 476 12.23 23.07 1.13
N LEU A 477 13.12 23.33 0.17
CA LEU A 477 13.01 24.48 -0.73
C LEU A 477 11.75 24.40 -1.59
N ILE A 478 11.44 23.20 -2.13
CA ILE A 478 10.18 22.96 -2.85
C ILE A 478 8.97 23.17 -1.93
N ASP A 479 8.99 22.65 -0.70
CA ASP A 479 7.91 22.81 0.27
C ASP A 479 7.67 24.28 0.65
N GLU A 480 8.73 25.04 0.88
CA GLU A 480 8.64 26.47 1.21
C GLU A 480 7.98 27.24 0.06
N GLU A 481 8.43 27.03 -1.17
CA GLU A 481 7.88 27.69 -2.36
C GLU A 481 6.47 27.26 -2.73
N SER A 482 6.13 25.99 -2.53
CA SER A 482 4.76 25.49 -2.67
C SER A 482 3.79 26.18 -1.72
N ASN A 483 4.25 26.71 -0.57
CA ASN A 483 3.41 27.35 0.43
C ASN A 483 3.31 28.88 0.30
N ILE A 484 4.06 29.50 -0.61
CA ILE A 484 4.02 30.95 -0.87
C ILE A 484 2.86 31.25 -1.84
N ASN A 485 1.97 32.18 -1.43
CA ASN A 485 0.76 32.53 -2.19
C ASN A 485 1.04 32.96 -3.65
N ASN A 486 2.18 33.64 -3.89
CA ASN A 486 2.61 34.11 -5.21
C ASN A 486 3.89 33.43 -5.71
N GLY A 487 4.29 32.31 -5.12
CA GLY A 487 5.44 31.55 -5.64
C GLY A 487 5.12 31.07 -7.06
N THR A 488 6.14 30.96 -7.90
CA THR A 488 6.07 30.32 -9.22
C THR A 488 7.09 29.20 -9.32
N ASP A 489 6.91 28.31 -10.29
CA ASP A 489 7.87 27.23 -10.52
C ASP A 489 9.26 27.76 -10.90
N GLU A 490 9.31 28.90 -11.60
CA GLU A 490 10.54 29.63 -11.93
C GLU A 490 11.22 30.17 -10.68
N SER A 491 10.48 30.84 -9.79
CA SER A 491 11.04 31.35 -8.53
C SER A 491 11.56 30.23 -7.61
N MET A 492 10.95 29.04 -7.69
CA MET A 492 11.43 27.86 -6.99
C MET A 492 12.74 27.34 -7.58
N LEU A 493 12.84 27.27 -8.91
CA LEU A 493 14.08 26.89 -9.58
C LEU A 493 15.21 27.88 -9.26
N ASP A 494 14.93 29.18 -9.27
CA ASP A 494 15.90 30.21 -8.92
C ASP A 494 16.42 30.03 -7.49
N LYS A 495 15.55 29.69 -6.53
CA LYS A 495 15.97 29.37 -5.16
C LYS A 495 16.82 28.11 -5.08
N LEU A 496 16.44 27.03 -5.76
CA LEU A 496 17.25 25.81 -5.81
C LEU A 496 18.64 26.12 -6.38
N ASN A 497 18.70 26.82 -7.51
CA ASN A 497 19.95 27.24 -8.15
C ASN A 497 20.78 28.17 -7.29
N HIS A 498 20.16 29.03 -6.46
CA HIS A 498 20.89 29.94 -5.58
C HIS A 498 21.52 29.21 -4.40
N PHE A 499 20.76 28.36 -3.69
CA PHE A 499 21.20 27.73 -2.46
C PHE A 499 22.02 26.44 -2.67
N LEU A 500 21.84 25.74 -3.80
CA LEU A 500 22.48 24.44 -4.04
C LEU A 500 23.64 24.50 -5.04
N LYS A 501 23.95 25.66 -5.63
CA LYS A 501 24.99 25.81 -6.67
C LYS A 501 26.36 25.26 -6.28
N THR A 502 26.71 25.33 -5.00
CA THR A 502 28.01 24.94 -4.47
C THR A 502 28.09 23.47 -4.07
N ASN A 503 26.97 22.73 -4.14
CA ASN A 503 26.93 21.32 -3.79
C ASN A 503 27.43 20.47 -4.97
N GLU A 504 28.34 19.53 -4.71
CA GLU A 504 28.94 18.66 -5.73
C GLU A 504 27.91 17.83 -6.52
N TYR A 505 26.81 17.45 -5.85
CA TYR A 505 25.77 16.62 -6.45
C TYR A 505 24.67 17.42 -7.17
N TYR A 506 24.74 18.76 -7.17
CA TYR A 506 23.74 19.62 -7.81
C TYR A 506 24.36 20.40 -8.99
N GLU A 507 23.77 20.24 -10.17
CA GLU A 507 24.23 20.89 -11.38
C GLU A 507 23.11 21.68 -12.06
N THR A 508 23.47 22.83 -12.62
CA THR A 508 22.59 23.62 -13.48
C THR A 508 22.85 23.28 -14.96
N PRO A 509 21.82 23.10 -15.79
CA PRO A 509 22.01 22.85 -17.22
C PRO A 509 22.84 23.95 -17.91
N GLN A 510 23.66 23.58 -18.89
CA GLN A 510 24.53 24.53 -19.61
C GLN A 510 23.75 25.56 -20.44
N LYS A 511 22.55 25.19 -20.92
CA LYS A 511 21.59 26.10 -21.56
C LYS A 511 20.58 26.58 -20.52
N ARG A 512 20.01 27.79 -20.69
CA ARG A 512 18.88 28.28 -19.88
C ARG A 512 17.64 27.42 -20.14
N GLU A 513 17.59 26.27 -19.51
CA GLU A 513 16.46 25.33 -19.49
C GLU A 513 15.80 25.41 -18.11
N SER A 514 14.47 25.21 -18.05
CA SER A 514 13.72 25.15 -16.79
C SER A 514 13.88 23.80 -16.11
N ALA A 515 15.12 23.47 -15.74
CA ALA A 515 15.53 22.18 -15.20
C ALA A 515 16.72 22.30 -14.24
N PHE A 516 16.91 21.27 -13.43
CA PHE A 516 18.11 21.06 -12.62
C PHE A 516 18.58 19.62 -12.77
N ILE A 517 19.85 19.37 -12.44
CA ILE A 517 20.48 18.05 -12.57
C ILE A 517 20.96 17.61 -11.18
N VAL A 518 20.71 16.34 -10.83
CA VAL A 518 21.26 15.73 -9.62
C VAL A 518 22.16 14.56 -10.02
N ALA A 519 23.38 14.53 -9.48
CA ALA A 519 24.26 13.38 -9.59
C ALA A 519 23.86 12.32 -8.55
N HIS A 520 23.18 11.28 -8.98
CA HIS A 520 22.82 10.13 -8.14
C HIS A 520 23.90 9.06 -8.18
N TYR A 521 23.82 8.07 -7.28
CA TYR A 521 24.74 6.91 -7.32
C TYR A 521 24.72 6.15 -8.66
N ALA A 522 23.59 6.18 -9.38
CA ALA A 522 23.41 5.50 -10.67
C ALA A 522 23.68 6.40 -11.88
N GLY A 523 24.06 7.68 -11.67
CA GLY A 523 24.34 8.63 -12.73
C GLY A 523 23.61 9.97 -12.60
N LYS A 524 23.88 10.88 -13.53
CA LYS A 524 23.27 12.23 -13.54
C LYS A 524 21.87 12.17 -14.14
N VAL A 525 20.89 12.67 -13.41
CA VAL A 525 19.48 12.73 -13.85
C VAL A 525 19.03 14.18 -13.96
N LYS A 526 18.47 14.53 -15.12
CA LYS A 526 17.90 15.86 -15.38
C LYS A 526 16.41 15.89 -15.03
N TYR A 527 16.02 16.79 -14.13
CA TYR A 527 14.65 17.00 -13.67
C TYR A 527 14.06 18.28 -14.25
N GLN A 528 12.96 18.15 -14.97
CA GLN A 528 12.27 19.25 -15.64
C GLN A 528 11.19 19.84 -14.75
N ILE A 529 11.32 21.12 -14.40
CA ILE A 529 10.43 21.79 -13.45
C ILE A 529 8.99 21.89 -13.98
N LYS A 530 8.85 22.24 -15.27
CA LYS A 530 7.57 22.41 -15.96
C LYS A 530 7.75 22.19 -17.45
N THR A 531 6.70 21.69 -18.11
CA THR A 531 6.58 21.70 -19.58
C THR A 531 5.21 22.21 -19.99
N GLU A 532 4.99 22.38 -21.29
CA GLU A 532 3.68 22.73 -21.84
C GLU A 532 2.62 21.64 -21.59
N ARG A 533 3.04 20.40 -21.32
CA ARG A 533 2.16 19.23 -21.21
C ARG A 533 1.76 18.85 -19.78
N TRP A 534 2.45 19.33 -18.74
CA TRP A 534 2.10 19.01 -17.34
C TRP A 534 2.36 20.15 -16.36
N ASN A 535 1.60 20.12 -15.26
CA ASN A 535 1.73 21.08 -14.15
C ASN A 535 3.12 20.99 -13.50
N GLY A 536 3.64 22.14 -13.05
CA GLY A 536 4.97 22.22 -12.47
C GLY A 536 5.11 21.54 -11.10
N PHE A 537 6.37 21.36 -10.68
CA PHE A 537 6.76 20.69 -9.44
C PHE A 537 5.99 21.19 -8.20
N ARG A 538 5.66 22.48 -8.12
CA ARG A 538 4.93 23.04 -6.96
C ARG A 538 3.54 22.47 -6.80
N GLU A 539 2.79 22.38 -7.89
CA GLU A 539 1.41 21.86 -7.86
C GLU A 539 1.39 20.37 -7.56
N LYS A 540 2.34 19.63 -8.16
CA LYS A 540 2.55 18.20 -7.82
C LYS A 540 2.84 18.01 -6.34
N ASN A 541 3.61 18.90 -5.72
CA ASN A 541 3.96 18.81 -4.31
C ASN A 541 2.83 19.26 -3.34
N LYS A 542 1.90 20.13 -3.76
CA LYS A 542 0.84 20.65 -2.88
C LYS A 542 -0.16 19.58 -2.42
N ASP A 543 -0.52 18.60 -3.27
CA ASP A 543 -1.50 17.48 -3.07
C ASP A 543 -2.55 17.73 -1.97
N LEU A 544 -3.20 18.89 -2.05
CA LEU A 544 -4.00 19.41 -0.94
C LEU A 544 -5.44 18.94 -1.10
N MET A 545 -5.77 17.83 -0.44
CA MET A 545 -7.17 17.44 -0.33
C MET A 545 -7.92 18.43 0.58
N ARG A 546 -8.81 19.22 -0.03
CA ARG A 546 -9.61 20.21 0.69
C ARG A 546 -10.62 19.54 1.65
N GLN A 547 -10.84 20.15 2.81
CA GLN A 547 -11.73 19.61 3.84
C GLN A 547 -13.19 19.44 3.34
N GLU A 548 -13.61 20.29 2.42
CA GLU A 548 -14.96 20.27 1.85
C GLU A 548 -15.22 18.99 1.06
N VAL A 549 -14.22 18.56 0.27
CA VAL A 549 -14.25 17.28 -0.46
C VAL A 549 -14.31 16.12 0.52
N LEU A 550 -13.46 16.13 1.56
CA LEU A 550 -13.50 15.11 2.62
C LEU A 550 -14.86 15.04 3.30
N MET A 551 -15.46 16.19 3.62
CA MET A 551 -16.77 16.28 4.25
C MET A 551 -17.88 15.76 3.34
N ALA A 552 -17.81 16.04 2.04
CA ALA A 552 -18.77 15.50 1.07
C ALA A 552 -18.71 13.97 1.01
N ILE A 553 -17.50 13.39 0.94
CA ILE A 553 -17.32 11.93 0.93
C ILE A 553 -17.77 11.30 2.26
N LYS A 554 -17.48 11.94 3.41
CA LYS A 554 -17.93 11.50 4.74
C LYS A 554 -19.46 11.51 4.89
N LYS A 555 -20.18 12.31 4.09
CA LYS A 555 -21.65 12.35 4.03
C LYS A 555 -22.27 11.32 3.08
N SER A 556 -21.46 10.52 2.38
CA SER A 556 -21.96 9.42 1.54
C SER A 556 -22.92 8.52 2.32
N LYS A 557 -23.97 7.99 1.68
CA LYS A 557 -24.86 6.97 2.26
C LYS A 557 -24.20 5.58 2.30
N SER A 558 -23.19 5.34 1.46
CA SER A 558 -22.43 4.09 1.44
C SER A 558 -21.50 3.99 2.65
N ALA A 559 -21.64 2.90 3.42
CA ALA A 559 -20.74 2.63 4.54
C ALA A 559 -19.30 2.37 4.08
N PHE A 560 -19.15 1.76 2.90
CA PHE A 560 -17.87 1.50 2.26
C PHE A 560 -17.14 2.81 1.95
N VAL A 561 -17.78 3.72 1.21
CA VAL A 561 -17.20 5.02 0.82
C VAL A 561 -16.83 5.88 2.03
N ARG A 562 -17.69 5.92 3.06
CA ARG A 562 -17.36 6.61 4.33
C ARG A 562 -16.17 5.97 5.05
N GLY A 563 -16.04 4.65 4.96
CA GLY A 563 -14.94 3.90 5.56
C GLY A 563 -13.60 4.19 4.92
N LEU A 564 -13.56 4.43 3.60
CA LEU A 564 -12.34 4.77 2.86
C LEU A 564 -11.69 6.06 3.37
N VAL A 565 -12.49 7.10 3.67
CA VAL A 565 -12.00 8.43 4.11
C VAL A 565 -12.08 8.65 5.62
N GLY A 566 -12.28 7.58 6.38
CA GLY A 566 -12.32 7.66 7.84
C GLY A 566 -10.94 7.97 8.43
N ASN A 567 -10.87 8.98 9.29
CA ASN A 567 -9.61 9.49 9.85
C ASN A 567 -8.80 8.44 10.65
N ASP A 568 -9.47 7.40 11.16
CA ASP A 568 -8.84 6.29 11.88
C ASP A 568 -9.67 5.01 11.62
N PRO A 569 -9.11 3.98 10.96
CA PRO A 569 -9.82 2.73 10.71
C PRO A 569 -10.27 2.04 12.01
N VAL A 570 -9.57 2.25 13.14
CA VAL A 570 -9.97 1.75 14.48
C VAL A 570 -11.22 2.48 14.96
N ALA A 571 -11.24 3.81 14.83
CA ALA A 571 -12.39 4.62 15.21
C ALA A 571 -13.60 4.30 14.33
N VAL A 572 -13.41 4.16 13.01
CA VAL A 572 -14.48 3.76 12.07
C VAL A 572 -15.06 2.40 12.44
N PHE A 573 -14.21 1.43 12.79
CA PHE A 573 -14.64 0.11 13.21
C PHE A 573 -15.41 0.14 14.54
N ARG A 574 -14.89 0.85 15.56
CA ARG A 574 -15.58 1.05 16.84
C ARG A 574 -16.95 1.72 16.65
N TRP A 575 -17.04 2.71 15.77
CA TRP A 575 -18.30 3.34 15.38
C TRP A 575 -19.22 2.44 14.57
N GLY A 576 -18.65 1.55 13.75
CA GLY A 576 -19.38 0.50 13.04
C GLY A 576 -20.05 -0.46 14.01
N ILE A 577 -19.31 -0.97 15.00
CA ILE A 577 -19.83 -1.83 16.07
C ILE A 577 -20.95 -1.12 16.81
N LEU A 578 -20.70 0.10 17.29
CA LEU A 578 -21.70 0.81 18.09
C LEU A 578 -22.99 1.08 17.29
N ARG A 579 -22.87 1.46 16.01
CA ARG A 579 -24.04 1.62 15.14
C ARG A 579 -24.77 0.30 14.91
N ALA A 580 -24.07 -0.81 14.74
CA ALA A 580 -24.69 -2.13 14.61
C ALA A 580 -25.43 -2.52 15.89
N THR A 581 -24.83 -2.28 17.06
CA THR A 581 -25.47 -2.49 18.36
C THR A 581 -26.73 -1.63 18.53
N PHE A 582 -26.67 -0.34 18.20
CA PHE A 582 -27.87 0.52 18.25
C PHE A 582 -28.95 0.11 17.24
N ARG A 583 -28.57 -0.32 16.03
CA ARG A 583 -29.54 -0.84 15.03
C ARG A 583 -30.20 -2.12 15.51
N ALA A 584 -29.41 -3.05 16.07
CA ALA A 584 -29.92 -4.29 16.64
C ALA A 584 -30.86 -3.99 17.83
N ALA A 585 -30.45 -3.11 18.75
CA ALA A 585 -31.27 -2.69 19.88
C ALA A 585 -32.59 -2.02 19.43
N ASN A 586 -32.53 -1.14 18.42
CA ASN A 586 -33.72 -0.50 17.87
C ASN A 586 -34.63 -1.50 17.14
N ALA A 587 -34.07 -2.44 16.38
CA ALA A 587 -34.84 -3.51 15.75
C ALA A 587 -35.52 -4.40 16.80
N PHE A 588 -34.84 -4.73 17.89
CA PHE A 588 -35.40 -5.49 19.02
C PHE A 588 -36.51 -4.71 19.73
N TRP A 589 -36.32 -3.41 19.95
CA TRP A 589 -37.32 -2.54 20.55
C TRP A 589 -38.57 -2.40 19.65
N GLN A 590 -38.39 -2.27 18.33
CA GLN A 590 -39.48 -2.23 17.37
C GLN A 590 -40.23 -3.57 17.30
N ALA A 591 -39.50 -4.70 17.28
CA ALA A 591 -40.11 -6.03 17.34
C ALA A 591 -40.91 -6.23 18.64
N GLY A 592 -40.38 -5.79 19.78
CA GLY A 592 -41.08 -5.82 21.07
C GLY A 592 -42.34 -4.95 21.10
N LYS A 593 -42.32 -3.77 20.46
CA LYS A 593 -43.52 -2.93 20.29
C LYS A 593 -44.58 -3.61 19.41
N LEU A 594 -44.17 -4.28 18.33
CA LEU A 594 -45.08 -5.00 17.44
C LEU A 594 -45.68 -6.24 18.12
N ALA A 595 -44.89 -6.95 18.94
CA ALA A 595 -45.37 -8.06 19.77
C ALA A 595 -46.41 -7.59 20.79
N LYS A 596 -46.13 -6.51 21.55
CA LYS A 596 -47.12 -5.90 22.46
C LYS A 596 -48.38 -5.41 21.73
N LYS A 597 -48.24 -4.92 20.49
CA LYS A 597 -49.39 -4.50 19.68
C LYS A 597 -50.22 -5.70 19.22
N ARG A 598 -49.59 -6.85 18.93
CA ARG A 598 -50.27 -8.12 18.62
C ARG A 598 -50.95 -8.72 19.86
N GLU A 599 -50.30 -8.72 21.01
CA GLU A 599 -50.90 -9.13 22.29
C GLU A 599 -52.10 -8.24 22.66
N ASN A 600 -52.02 -6.92 22.44
CA ASN A 600 -53.15 -6.01 22.67
C ASN A 600 -54.32 -6.24 21.68
N ILE A 601 -54.05 -6.73 20.48
CA ILE A 601 -55.09 -7.12 19.51
C ILE A 601 -55.72 -8.46 19.89
N GLU A 602 -54.95 -9.41 20.43
CA GLU A 602 -55.49 -10.68 20.94
C GLU A 602 -56.26 -10.51 22.26
N HIS A 603 -55.81 -9.61 23.15
CA HIS A 603 -56.54 -9.24 24.38
C HIS A 603 -57.85 -8.47 24.12
N SER A 604 -58.09 -7.99 22.89
CA SER A 604 -59.39 -7.40 22.51
C SER A 604 -60.48 -8.44 22.22
N LYS A 605 -60.15 -9.74 22.28
CA LYS A 605 -61.06 -10.86 21.98
C LYS A 605 -61.44 -11.76 23.17
N LEU A 606 -61.12 -11.40 24.42
CA LEU A 606 -61.50 -12.21 25.59
C LEU A 606 -62.20 -11.35 26.67
N PRO A 607 -63.23 -11.88 27.38
CA PRO A 607 -64.03 -11.11 28.31
C PRO A 607 -63.25 -10.78 29.58
N ARG A 608 -63.55 -9.60 30.14
CA ARG A 608 -63.06 -9.11 31.44
C ARG A 608 -63.47 -10.09 32.54
N ASP A 609 -62.52 -10.45 33.40
CA ASP A 609 -62.78 -10.51 34.84
C ASP A 609 -61.53 -10.41 35.71
N ASN A 610 -61.73 -9.68 36.81
CA ASN A 610 -60.96 -9.56 38.06
C ASN A 610 -59.57 -8.91 38.06
N LYS A 611 -59.60 -7.62 38.44
CA LYS A 611 -58.51 -6.86 39.05
C LYS A 611 -58.00 -7.57 40.31
N THR A 612 -56.68 -7.77 40.40
CA THR A 612 -55.98 -7.76 41.69
C THR A 612 -54.83 -6.77 41.60
N ILE A 613 -54.89 -5.77 42.47
CA ILE A 613 -53.86 -4.74 42.65
C ILE A 613 -52.66 -5.39 43.34
N LEU A 614 -51.49 -5.38 42.71
CA LEU A 614 -50.21 -5.44 43.41
C LEU A 614 -49.29 -4.35 42.87
N THR A 615 -48.87 -3.56 43.85
CA THR A 615 -48.04 -2.36 43.86
C THR A 615 -46.74 -2.47 43.08
N GLY A 616 -46.33 -1.34 42.49
CA GLY A 616 -45.11 -1.20 41.71
C GLY A 616 -43.85 -1.58 42.47
N ILE A 617 -43.01 -2.36 41.80
CA ILE A 617 -41.59 -2.49 42.07
C ILE A 617 -40.88 -2.34 40.72
N SER A 618 -39.92 -1.42 40.69
CA SER A 618 -39.15 -0.97 39.53
C SER A 618 -38.72 -2.10 38.59
N SER A 619 -39.09 -1.98 37.31
CA SER A 619 -38.71 -2.89 36.22
C SER A 619 -37.21 -2.84 35.85
N ASP A 620 -36.45 -1.90 36.43
CA ASP A 620 -35.04 -1.69 36.06
C ASP A 620 -34.05 -2.55 36.86
N THR A 621 -34.47 -3.19 37.95
CA THR A 621 -33.56 -4.01 38.77
C THR A 621 -33.38 -5.44 38.24
N HIS A 622 -34.45 -6.08 37.75
CA HIS A 622 -34.38 -7.48 37.30
C HIS A 622 -33.71 -7.68 35.94
N LEU A 623 -33.85 -6.74 34.99
CA LEU A 623 -33.20 -6.85 33.68
C LEU A 623 -31.68 -6.67 33.80
N ASN A 624 -31.23 -5.78 34.69
CA ASN A 624 -29.82 -5.55 34.97
C ASN A 624 -29.19 -6.72 35.75
N ALA A 625 -29.94 -7.39 36.63
CA ALA A 625 -29.50 -8.61 37.31
C ALA A 625 -29.44 -9.82 36.36
N PHE A 626 -30.38 -9.94 35.41
CA PHE A 626 -30.41 -10.99 34.38
C PHE A 626 -29.24 -10.87 33.38
N LEU A 627 -28.92 -9.65 32.93
CA LEU A 627 -27.79 -9.40 32.02
C LEU A 627 -26.42 -9.65 32.67
N ARG A 628 -26.35 -9.65 34.01
CA ARG A 628 -25.14 -10.01 34.78
C ARG A 628 -25.06 -11.50 35.14
N GLY A 629 -26.11 -12.28 34.85
CA GLY A 629 -26.15 -13.71 35.13
C GLY A 629 -26.40 -14.06 36.61
N GLU A 630 -26.99 -13.16 37.39
CA GLU A 630 -27.13 -13.29 38.84
C GLU A 630 -28.46 -13.93 39.31
N ILE A 631 -29.29 -14.45 38.38
CA ILE A 631 -30.59 -15.06 38.73
C ILE A 631 -30.49 -16.59 38.63
N SER A 632 -30.69 -17.29 39.75
CA SER A 632 -30.75 -18.75 39.81
C SER A 632 -32.06 -19.28 39.18
N GLN A 633 -31.96 -20.45 38.55
CA GLN A 633 -33.04 -21.10 37.79
C GLN A 633 -34.26 -21.53 38.63
N GLU A 634 -34.22 -21.36 39.95
CA GLU A 634 -35.30 -21.75 40.87
C GLU A 634 -36.36 -20.66 41.08
N MET A 635 -36.20 -19.48 40.47
CA MET A 635 -37.10 -18.33 40.64
C MET A 635 -38.02 -18.05 39.44
N VAL A 636 -38.35 -19.07 38.64
CA VAL A 636 -39.26 -18.94 37.50
C VAL A 636 -40.60 -19.62 37.83
N PRO A 637 -41.74 -18.90 37.87
CA PRO A 637 -43.05 -19.51 38.12
C PRO A 637 -43.40 -20.60 37.07
N PRO A 638 -44.09 -21.67 37.46
CA PRO A 638 -44.30 -22.88 36.64
C PRO A 638 -45.16 -22.70 35.37
N PHE A 639 -45.65 -21.48 35.09
CA PHE A 639 -46.42 -21.17 33.87
C PHE A 639 -45.56 -20.57 32.73
N CYS A 640 -44.29 -20.23 32.99
CA CYS A 640 -43.40 -19.74 31.93
C CYS A 640 -42.84 -20.93 31.15
N ASP A 641 -43.40 -21.19 29.97
CA ASP A 641 -42.84 -22.18 29.06
C ASP A 641 -41.48 -21.72 28.54
N THR A 642 -40.42 -22.25 29.17
CA THR A 642 -39.03 -21.96 28.81
C THR A 642 -38.61 -22.63 27.51
N SER A 643 -39.47 -23.47 26.90
CA SER A 643 -39.16 -24.27 25.70
C SER A 643 -38.62 -23.43 24.54
N PHE A 644 -39.19 -22.25 24.29
CA PHE A 644 -38.72 -21.30 23.27
C PHE A 644 -37.32 -20.76 23.57
N PHE A 645 -37.04 -20.43 24.84
CA PHE A 645 -35.75 -19.91 25.27
C PHE A 645 -34.67 -20.99 25.35
N THR A 646 -35.00 -22.22 25.76
CA THR A 646 -34.09 -23.36 25.63
C THR A 646 -33.82 -23.72 24.17
N THR A 647 -34.78 -23.49 23.26
CA THR A 647 -34.56 -23.67 21.81
C THR A 647 -33.63 -22.60 21.27
N ILE A 648 -33.79 -21.33 21.66
CA ILE A 648 -32.88 -20.25 21.28
C ILE A 648 -31.49 -20.43 21.89
N VAL A 649 -31.39 -20.82 23.16
CA VAL A 649 -30.09 -21.04 23.85
C VAL A 649 -29.41 -22.30 23.32
N SER A 650 -30.15 -23.36 23.00
CA SER A 650 -29.57 -24.53 22.34
C SER A 650 -29.19 -24.25 20.89
N HIS A 651 -29.93 -23.40 20.15
CA HIS A 651 -29.50 -22.92 18.83
C HIS A 651 -28.29 -21.99 18.92
N ALA A 652 -28.22 -21.11 19.90
CA ALA A 652 -27.08 -20.20 20.13
C ALA A 652 -25.83 -20.95 20.63
N ARG A 653 -25.99 -22.04 21.38
CA ARG A 653 -24.89 -22.95 21.76
C ARG A 653 -24.47 -23.89 20.64
N LYS A 654 -25.38 -24.21 19.69
CA LYS A 654 -25.08 -25.00 18.48
C LYS A 654 -24.51 -24.17 17.34
N GLN A 655 -24.75 -22.85 17.31
CA GLN A 655 -24.01 -21.96 16.41
C GLN A 655 -22.61 -21.74 17.00
N PRO A 656 -21.53 -22.01 16.25
CA PRO A 656 -20.20 -21.74 16.74
C PRO A 656 -20.07 -20.24 17.03
N ASN A 657 -19.27 -19.92 18.04
CA ASN A 657 -19.06 -18.61 18.66
C ASN A 657 -18.37 -17.57 17.72
N VAL A 658 -18.81 -17.48 16.46
CA VAL A 658 -18.08 -16.83 15.35
C VAL A 658 -18.17 -15.30 15.42
N GLN A 659 -19.30 -14.73 15.85
CA GLN A 659 -19.53 -13.27 15.76
C GLN A 659 -18.80 -12.42 16.81
N VAL A 660 -18.54 -12.93 18.02
CA VAL A 660 -17.81 -12.18 19.06
C VAL A 660 -16.30 -12.23 18.83
N GLU A 661 -15.79 -13.33 18.26
CA GLU A 661 -14.37 -13.52 17.93
C GLU A 661 -13.93 -12.71 16.70
N ASP A 662 -14.80 -12.55 15.68
CA ASP A 662 -14.57 -11.68 14.52
C ASP A 662 -14.37 -10.21 14.92
N CYS A 663 -15.08 -9.78 15.95
CA CYS A 663 -15.00 -8.41 16.46
C CYS A 663 -13.65 -8.14 17.15
N HIS A 664 -13.12 -9.14 17.86
CA HIS A 664 -11.84 -9.07 18.58
C HIS A 664 -10.62 -9.23 17.66
N SER A 665 -10.68 -10.08 16.63
CA SER A 665 -9.59 -10.21 15.65
C SER A 665 -9.44 -8.93 14.82
N ALA A 666 -10.57 -8.36 14.36
CA ALA A 666 -10.57 -7.08 13.67
C ALA A 666 -10.03 -5.95 14.55
N LEU A 667 -10.34 -5.94 15.86
CA LEU A 667 -9.79 -4.96 16.81
C LEU A 667 -8.26 -5.10 16.98
N LYS A 668 -7.71 -6.32 16.92
CA LYS A 668 -6.25 -6.57 16.92
C LYS A 668 -5.58 -6.23 15.60
N SER A 669 -6.17 -6.56 14.45
CA SER A 669 -5.71 -6.06 13.14
C SER A 669 -5.70 -4.54 13.12
N LEU A 670 -6.71 -3.92 13.73
CA LEU A 670 -6.82 -2.49 13.86
C LEU A 670 -5.85 -1.89 14.89
N GLN A 671 -5.48 -2.61 15.96
CA GLN A 671 -4.41 -2.21 16.88
C GLN A 671 -3.01 -2.34 16.26
N ALA A 672 -2.77 -3.37 15.43
CA ALA A 672 -1.60 -3.41 14.55
C ALA A 672 -1.62 -2.23 13.56
N VAL A 673 -2.81 -1.84 13.07
CA VAL A 673 -3.01 -0.63 12.26
C VAL A 673 -2.89 0.68 13.05
N LYS A 674 -3.12 0.66 14.35
CA LYS A 674 -2.85 1.79 15.24
C LYS A 674 -1.35 2.01 15.42
N ALA A 675 -0.54 0.95 15.36
CA ALA A 675 0.91 1.08 15.21
C ALA A 675 1.31 1.61 13.81
N PHE A 676 0.47 1.42 12.78
CA PHE A 676 0.64 2.04 11.45
C PHE A 676 0.18 3.51 11.39
N SER A 677 -0.59 3.98 12.38
CA SER A 677 -1.16 5.34 12.46
C SER A 677 -0.87 5.96 13.83
N GLU A 678 0.41 6.17 14.14
CA GLU A 678 0.76 6.98 15.30
C GLU A 678 0.46 8.47 15.04
N LYS A 679 -0.28 9.03 16.00
CA LYS A 679 -0.67 10.43 16.24
C LYS A 679 -0.07 11.47 15.27
N LYS A 680 -0.96 12.14 14.53
CA LYS A 680 -0.85 13.59 14.35
C LYS A 680 -1.95 14.31 15.09
N SER A 681 -1.51 15.09 16.08
CA SER A 681 -2.16 16.35 16.44
C SER A 681 -2.24 17.21 15.18
N ILE A 682 -3.43 17.70 14.88
CA ILE A 682 -3.71 18.63 13.78
C ILE A 682 -3.14 19.99 14.21
N THR A 683 -1.87 20.24 13.89
CA THR A 683 -1.48 21.61 13.53
C THR A 683 -2.05 21.85 12.12
N GLY A 684 -2.97 22.80 11.98
CA GLY A 684 -3.99 22.92 10.91
C GLY A 684 -3.54 23.14 9.45
N LYS A 685 -2.39 22.65 8.99
CA LYS A 685 -2.03 22.63 7.56
C LYS A 685 -1.81 21.19 7.06
N PRO A 686 -2.42 20.79 5.93
CA PRO A 686 -2.10 19.52 5.25
C PRO A 686 -0.61 19.47 4.90
N SER A 687 0.04 18.30 5.03
CA SER A 687 1.43 18.12 4.62
C SER A 687 1.54 17.92 3.11
N SER A 688 2.56 18.50 2.49
CA SER A 688 2.92 18.31 1.08
C SER A 688 3.27 16.84 0.74
N VAL A 689 3.30 16.51 -0.55
CA VAL A 689 3.69 15.18 -1.03
C VAL A 689 5.11 14.85 -0.61
N GLY A 690 6.07 15.76 -0.81
CA GLY A 690 7.46 15.57 -0.43
C GLY A 690 7.59 15.22 1.06
N LYS A 691 6.86 15.93 1.92
CA LYS A 691 6.85 15.64 3.37
C LYS A 691 6.17 14.32 3.73
N GLN A 692 5.07 13.96 3.06
CA GLN A 692 4.42 12.66 3.23
C GLN A 692 5.36 11.51 2.78
N PHE A 693 6.06 11.72 1.66
CA PHE A 693 7.02 10.80 1.08
C PHE A 693 8.20 10.57 2.02
N GLN A 694 8.86 11.65 2.47
CA GLN A 694 9.97 11.59 3.44
C GLN A 694 9.57 10.86 4.73
N HIS A 695 8.35 11.11 5.23
CA HIS A 695 7.84 10.41 6.40
C HIS A 695 7.65 8.90 6.15
N SER A 696 7.07 8.53 5.01
CA SER A 696 6.87 7.13 4.61
C SER A 696 8.21 6.41 4.42
N LEU A 697 9.19 7.06 3.79
CA LEU A 697 10.55 6.52 3.62
C LEU A 697 11.25 6.35 4.96
N SER A 698 11.15 7.35 5.86
CA SER A 698 11.71 7.24 7.22
C SER A 698 11.11 6.06 8.00
N ARG A 699 9.82 5.78 7.80
CA ARG A 699 9.15 4.61 8.41
C ARG A 699 9.67 3.30 7.83
N LEU A 700 9.89 3.24 6.51
CA LEU A 700 10.50 2.09 5.85
C LEU A 700 11.91 1.84 6.41
N MET A 701 12.78 2.86 6.45
CA MET A 701 14.13 2.72 6.97
C MET A 701 14.16 2.26 8.43
N ARG A 702 13.25 2.78 9.27
CA ARG A 702 13.10 2.32 10.66
C ARG A 702 12.68 0.84 10.72
N THR A 703 11.78 0.42 9.84
CA THR A 703 11.34 -0.98 9.76
C THR A 703 12.49 -1.91 9.34
N LEU A 704 13.32 -1.49 8.39
CA LEU A 704 14.50 -2.25 7.97
C LEU A 704 15.53 -2.36 9.10
N SER A 705 15.78 -1.27 9.85
CA SER A 705 16.73 -1.27 10.97
C SER A 705 16.35 -2.20 12.15
N GLN A 706 15.13 -2.72 12.17
CA GLN A 706 14.66 -3.67 13.21
C GLN A 706 14.94 -5.14 12.87
N ALA A 707 15.57 -5.41 11.72
CA ALA A 707 15.83 -6.75 11.23
C ALA A 707 17.24 -6.85 10.62
N THR A 708 17.83 -8.05 10.67
CA THR A 708 19.13 -8.33 10.05
C THR A 708 18.97 -8.46 8.53
N PRO A 709 19.70 -7.68 7.70
CA PRO A 709 19.48 -7.66 6.26
C PRO A 709 20.30 -8.70 5.48
N TYR A 710 19.67 -9.24 4.45
CA TYR A 710 20.26 -9.95 3.31
C TYR A 710 19.94 -9.19 2.03
N PHE A 711 20.78 -9.30 1.01
CA PHE A 711 20.64 -8.50 -0.20
C PHE A 711 20.51 -9.36 -1.46
N ILE A 712 19.54 -9.02 -2.30
CA ILE A 712 19.43 -9.54 -3.66
C ILE A 712 19.51 -8.35 -4.62
N ARG A 713 20.49 -8.37 -5.52
CA ARG A 713 20.71 -7.34 -6.54
C ARG A 713 20.27 -7.89 -7.88
N CYS A 714 19.10 -7.47 -8.31
CA CYS A 714 18.52 -7.78 -9.60
C CYS A 714 19.15 -6.91 -10.69
N ILE A 715 19.63 -7.54 -11.77
CA ILE A 715 20.30 -6.87 -12.88
C ILE A 715 19.49 -7.13 -14.16
N LYS A 716 19.23 -6.05 -14.91
CA LYS A 716 18.63 -6.14 -16.24
C LYS A 716 19.71 -6.58 -17.24
N SER A 717 19.46 -7.63 -18.02
CA SER A 717 20.48 -8.15 -18.96
C SER A 717 20.69 -7.27 -20.19
N ASN A 718 19.65 -6.57 -20.64
CA ASN A 718 19.61 -5.75 -21.84
C ASN A 718 18.49 -4.69 -21.73
N ASN A 719 18.49 -3.71 -22.62
CA ASN A 719 17.49 -2.62 -22.62
C ASN A 719 16.23 -2.93 -23.45
N GLU A 720 16.35 -3.86 -24.38
CA GLU A 720 15.25 -4.51 -25.13
C GLU A 720 14.46 -5.43 -24.21
#